data_AF-A0AAF3EHZ9-F1
#
_entry.id   AF-A0AAF3EHZ9-F1
#
_cell.length_a   1.000
_cell.length_b   1.000
_cell.length_c   1.000
_cell.angle_alpha   90.00
_cell.angle_beta   90.00
_cell.angle_gamma   90.00
#
_symmetry.space_group_name_H-M   'P 1'
#
loop_
_entity.id
_entity.type
_entity.pdbx_description
1 polymer ?
#
loop_
_entity_poly.entity_id
_entity_poly.type
_entity_poly.pdbx_seq_one_letter_code
_entity_poly.pdbx_strand_id
1 'polypeptide(L)'
;MTQCALVTGAVSPLGRAIVERLGFLGYRVAAADSKSLLDGVENRFRKPGREVIPVEVDLNRPDHRQKLFEKVASSIGQIDSLIVVPGQNQFHGAGTIVETCAGALDKTFTQFVTTPFRIVQQGLPYLAKSKNGSIVFFGSIAGFQPMLDIGVYSVASSAVLALTKAVAESGAQSGVRVNAVISGMIDGDGSSAVWDSNRRDLGEDEQRKAEAHESISQMIPLGRPGKPKDVANAVEFLISPRAKNFMLIRRFSSTACRLLTERKVWANQPQKIPDQEFATRRERLIEKIRRDHPQAKEKEVLIVLKGARKYYTGPDVAGTYRQCSNFRYLSGVTSPDAFYTIHASKENKIDSLLFLRKRTAHEELWDGPSLSDDELGKTSGCEEIVSVEQFPKRLEKMVSGAFLCYDLESDWSSDVKALFTGGASMTPLRRELHKLRVVKSSTELACMSHVCTLGAQMMTAMIAESREVTNENEIRGRLEFEARKRGAENLAYMPVIAGGARANVIHYMDNNASLHNGDTVLVDAGCDAEGYVSDITRCFPVSGEWSDSQRVLYEALNLVQTNLLVYANSVEQISLSNLFQKMIEFLAAAMTDAGVLPDGLSGQELAKEAQLLCPHHVSHYLGMDVHDCETMEKHIPVQPGTVFTIEPGVYVQATNRVVPKEFRGIGYRIEDDVVKTESGICVLTESCQRDTASIVALMGK
;
A
#
# COMPACT_ATOMS: atom_id res chain seq x y z
N MET A 1 9.92 -33.92 11.13
CA MET A 1 10.59 -33.98 12.44
C MET A 1 9.70 -33.28 13.46
N THR A 2 9.56 -33.84 14.65
CA THR A 2 8.81 -33.23 15.76
C THR A 2 9.47 -31.92 16.17
N GLN A 3 8.73 -30.81 16.18
CA GLN A 3 9.27 -29.50 16.57
C GLN A 3 9.42 -29.39 18.08
N CYS A 4 10.49 -28.75 18.54
CA CYS A 4 10.85 -28.64 19.95
C CYS A 4 10.81 -27.18 20.42
N ALA A 5 10.06 -26.91 21.49
CA ALA A 5 9.87 -25.56 22.01
C ALA A 5 10.25 -25.46 23.49
N LEU A 6 10.93 -24.39 23.87
CA LEU A 6 11.16 -23.98 25.25
C LEU A 6 10.22 -22.84 25.60
N VAL A 7 9.40 -23.03 26.63
CA VAL A 7 8.51 -21.99 27.18
C VAL A 7 8.99 -21.65 28.59
N THR A 8 9.44 -20.41 28.79
CA THR A 8 9.75 -19.89 30.14
C THR A 8 8.47 -19.39 30.81
N GLY A 9 8.45 -19.26 32.14
CA GLY A 9 7.24 -18.79 32.84
C GLY A 9 6.05 -19.73 32.62
N ALA A 10 6.33 -21.02 32.39
CA ALA A 10 5.39 -22.01 31.87
C ALA A 10 4.17 -22.23 32.76
N VAL A 11 4.24 -21.83 34.04
CA VAL A 11 3.17 -22.03 35.02
C VAL A 11 2.28 -20.79 35.16
N SER A 12 2.58 -19.70 34.47
CA SER A 12 1.68 -18.54 34.41
C SER A 12 0.44 -18.87 33.57
N PRO A 13 -0.69 -18.16 33.75
CA PRO A 13 -1.90 -18.43 32.95
C PRO A 13 -1.64 -18.37 31.44
N LEU A 14 -0.80 -17.42 31.00
CA LEU A 14 -0.34 -17.33 29.62
C LEU A 14 0.62 -18.47 29.23
N GLY A 15 1.63 -18.75 30.05
CA GLY A 15 2.59 -19.84 29.82
C GLY A 15 1.90 -21.20 29.72
N ARG A 16 0.90 -21.47 30.57
CA ARG A 16 0.10 -22.69 30.56
C ARG A 16 -0.67 -22.84 29.25
N ALA A 17 -1.37 -21.79 28.81
CA ALA A 17 -2.13 -21.83 27.56
C ALA A 17 -1.22 -22.12 26.36
N ILE A 18 0.00 -21.56 26.34
CA ILE A 18 1.00 -21.81 25.31
C ILE A 18 1.50 -23.27 25.37
N VAL A 19 1.90 -23.76 26.55
CA VAL A 19 2.35 -25.15 26.74
C VAL A 19 1.26 -26.15 26.30
N GLU A 20 0.00 -25.90 26.68
CA GLU A 20 -1.14 -26.73 26.27
C GLU A 20 -1.35 -26.75 24.76
N ARG A 21 -1.29 -25.57 24.14
CA ARG A 21 -1.50 -25.41 22.69
C ARG A 21 -0.41 -26.12 21.91
N LEU A 22 0.86 -25.90 22.26
CA LEU A 22 2.00 -26.51 21.58
C LEU A 22 2.01 -28.03 21.80
N GLY A 23 1.78 -28.49 23.03
CA GLY A 23 1.67 -29.92 23.32
C GLY A 23 0.53 -30.58 22.55
N PHE A 24 -0.63 -29.93 22.40
CA PHE A 24 -1.75 -30.44 21.60
C PHE A 24 -1.39 -30.62 20.12
N LEU A 25 -0.53 -29.75 19.58
CA LEU A 25 -0.10 -29.78 18.18
C LEU A 25 1.09 -30.71 17.94
N GLY A 26 1.47 -31.51 18.94
CA GLY A 26 2.54 -32.49 18.83
C GLY A 26 3.93 -31.90 18.94
N TYR A 27 4.10 -30.67 19.45
CA TYR A 27 5.43 -30.19 19.82
C TYR A 27 5.93 -30.96 21.04
N ARG A 28 7.24 -31.15 21.08
CA ARG A 28 7.93 -31.52 22.31
C ARG A 28 8.29 -30.24 23.07
N VAL A 29 7.71 -30.06 24.25
CA VAL A 29 7.75 -28.77 24.97
C VAL A 29 8.52 -28.91 26.26
N ALA A 30 9.61 -28.15 26.42
CA ALA A 30 10.24 -27.93 27.71
C ALA A 30 9.51 -26.78 28.44
N ALA A 31 8.83 -27.09 29.53
CA ALA A 31 8.12 -26.15 30.38
C ALA A 31 9.04 -25.70 31.53
N ALA A 32 9.61 -24.50 31.44
CA ALA A 32 10.65 -24.03 32.35
C ALA A 32 10.11 -23.01 33.37
N ASP A 33 10.23 -23.35 34.65
CA ASP A 33 9.82 -22.51 35.78
C ASP A 33 10.48 -22.95 37.10
N SER A 34 10.23 -22.23 38.20
CA SER A 34 10.76 -22.62 39.52
C SER A 34 10.09 -23.91 40.04
N LYS A 35 10.82 -24.72 40.82
CA LYS A 35 10.37 -26.05 41.27
C LYS A 35 9.00 -26.05 41.92
N SER A 36 8.81 -25.13 42.86
CA SER A 36 7.58 -24.96 43.63
C SER A 36 6.35 -24.68 42.76
N LEU A 37 6.55 -24.24 41.52
CA LEU A 37 5.47 -23.94 40.60
C LEU A 37 5.21 -25.07 39.59
N LEU A 38 6.17 -25.98 39.40
CA LEU A 38 6.07 -27.10 38.45
C LEU A 38 5.37 -28.33 39.05
N ASP A 39 5.09 -28.35 40.36
CA ASP A 39 4.40 -29.46 41.01
C ASP A 39 3.03 -29.73 40.35
N GLY A 40 2.87 -30.94 39.81
CA GLY A 40 1.66 -31.38 39.10
C GLY A 40 1.60 -31.06 37.60
N VAL A 41 2.60 -30.36 37.03
CA VAL A 41 2.72 -30.11 35.58
C VAL A 41 2.80 -31.43 34.80
N GLU A 42 3.58 -32.40 35.28
CA GLU A 42 3.73 -33.72 34.65
C GLU A 42 2.39 -34.47 34.55
N ASN A 43 1.56 -34.40 35.59
CA ASN A 43 0.25 -35.07 35.63
C ASN A 43 -0.81 -34.32 34.82
N ARG A 44 -0.72 -32.98 34.71
CA ARG A 44 -1.68 -32.15 33.98
C ARG A 44 -1.47 -32.16 32.47
N PHE A 45 -0.23 -32.34 32.00
CA PHE A 45 0.10 -32.27 30.57
C PHE A 45 0.40 -33.63 29.90
N ARG A 46 0.56 -34.72 30.67
CA ARG A 46 0.62 -36.09 30.13
C ARG A 46 -0.76 -36.53 29.59
N LYS A 47 -0.99 -36.27 28.30
CA LYS A 47 -1.99 -36.99 27.50
C LYS A 47 -1.24 -37.82 26.44
N PRO A 48 -1.78 -38.99 26.01
CA PRO A 48 -1.17 -39.77 24.94
C PRO A 48 -0.88 -38.90 23.71
N GLY A 49 0.37 -38.87 23.24
CA GLY A 49 0.81 -38.06 22.10
C GLY A 49 1.31 -36.64 22.42
N ARG A 50 1.30 -36.20 23.69
CA ARG A 50 1.89 -34.90 24.11
C ARG A 50 3.16 -35.12 24.92
N GLU A 51 4.26 -34.50 24.52
CA GLU A 51 5.56 -34.64 25.19
C GLU A 51 5.95 -33.31 25.86
N VAL A 52 5.45 -33.08 27.07
CA VAL A 52 5.78 -31.90 27.89
C VAL A 52 6.74 -32.30 29.02
N ILE A 53 7.91 -31.68 29.06
CA ILE A 53 8.98 -31.98 30.02
C ILE A 53 9.17 -30.78 30.95
N PRO A 54 8.94 -30.92 32.27
CA PRO A 54 9.22 -29.84 33.20
C PRO A 54 10.73 -29.62 33.36
N VAL A 55 11.14 -28.36 33.39
CA VAL A 55 12.54 -27.97 33.58
C VAL A 55 12.61 -26.96 34.72
N GLU A 56 13.01 -27.43 35.89
CA GLU A 56 13.25 -26.56 37.03
C GLU A 56 14.37 -25.54 36.72
N VAL A 57 14.04 -24.26 36.82
CA VAL A 57 14.95 -23.12 36.65
C VAL A 57 14.45 -21.91 37.45
N ASP A 58 15.38 -21.15 38.04
CA ASP A 58 15.08 -19.80 38.54
C ASP A 58 15.68 -18.80 37.56
N LEU A 59 14.83 -18.12 36.80
CA LEU A 59 15.27 -17.21 35.75
C LEU A 59 15.92 -15.94 36.29
N ASN A 60 15.80 -15.63 37.59
CA ASN A 60 16.49 -14.49 38.20
C ASN A 60 17.94 -14.84 38.59
N ARG A 61 18.26 -16.13 38.73
CA ARG A 61 19.60 -16.61 39.11
C ARG A 61 20.52 -16.84 37.89
N PRO A 62 21.68 -16.15 37.79
CA PRO A 62 22.59 -16.30 36.66
C PRO A 62 23.10 -17.74 36.42
N ASP A 63 23.44 -18.44 37.49
CA ASP A 63 23.94 -19.81 37.49
C ASP A 63 22.89 -20.83 37.02
N HIS A 64 21.60 -20.55 37.28
CA HIS A 64 20.49 -21.35 36.79
C HIS A 64 20.24 -21.10 35.29
N ARG A 65 20.24 -19.84 34.83
CA ARG A 65 20.07 -19.50 33.42
C ARG A 65 21.14 -20.14 32.54
N GLN A 66 22.40 -20.09 32.96
CA GLN A 66 23.53 -20.61 32.18
C GLN A 66 23.39 -22.11 31.85
N LYS A 67 22.77 -22.89 32.75
CA LYS A 67 22.56 -24.34 32.58
C LYS A 67 21.23 -24.68 31.90
N LEU A 68 20.34 -23.70 31.68
CA LEU A 68 18.99 -23.94 31.18
C LEU A 68 19.00 -24.61 29.81
N PHE A 69 19.71 -24.02 28.84
CA PHE A 69 19.69 -24.50 27.46
C PHE A 69 20.38 -25.85 27.29
N GLU A 70 21.43 -26.15 28.07
CA GLU A 70 22.05 -27.47 28.11
C GLU A 70 21.08 -28.54 28.64
N LYS A 71 20.39 -28.23 29.75
CA LYS A 71 19.39 -29.11 30.36
C LYS A 71 18.20 -29.35 29.44
N VAL A 72 17.74 -28.31 28.75
CA VAL A 72 16.64 -28.39 27.78
C VAL A 72 17.06 -29.17 26.53
N ALA A 73 18.21 -28.86 25.94
CA ALA A 73 18.68 -29.57 24.75
C ALA A 73 18.90 -31.07 25.02
N SER A 74 19.35 -31.42 26.24
CA SER A 74 19.50 -32.81 26.67
C SER A 74 18.16 -33.53 26.86
N SER A 75 17.05 -32.80 27.12
CA SER A 75 15.74 -33.38 27.39
C SER A 75 14.84 -33.44 26.16
N ILE A 76 14.79 -32.37 25.35
CA ILE A 76 13.92 -32.30 24.18
C ILE A 76 14.66 -32.47 22.84
N GLY A 77 15.98 -32.32 22.82
CA GLY A 77 16.79 -32.33 21.60
C GLY A 77 17.04 -30.92 21.06
N GLN A 78 17.18 -30.79 19.74
CA GLN A 78 17.41 -29.51 19.08
C GLN A 78 16.27 -28.53 19.38
N ILE A 79 16.57 -27.36 19.95
CA ILE A 79 15.58 -26.34 20.28
C ILE A 79 15.24 -25.57 18.99
N ASP A 80 13.98 -25.57 18.58
CA ASP A 80 13.50 -24.84 17.40
C ASP A 80 12.91 -23.48 17.79
N SER A 81 12.24 -23.41 18.93
CA SER A 81 11.50 -22.22 19.34
C SER A 81 11.73 -21.87 20.81
N LEU A 82 11.95 -20.60 21.10
CA LEU A 82 12.05 -20.04 22.44
C LEU A 82 10.94 -19.02 22.67
N ILE A 83 10.05 -19.32 23.61
CA ILE A 83 8.94 -18.45 24.00
C ILE A 83 9.26 -17.88 25.37
N VAL A 84 9.60 -16.58 25.39
CA VAL A 84 10.08 -15.88 26.59
C VAL A 84 8.88 -15.25 27.32
N VAL A 85 8.10 -16.06 28.01
CA VAL A 85 7.01 -15.54 28.86
C VAL A 85 7.60 -14.99 30.15
N PRO A 86 7.38 -13.71 30.49
CA PRO A 86 7.66 -13.21 31.84
C PRO A 86 6.73 -13.95 32.81
N GLY A 87 7.23 -14.38 33.99
CA GLY A 87 6.50 -15.25 34.92
C GLY A 87 5.10 -14.78 35.32
N GLN A 88 4.92 -14.21 36.51
CA GLN A 88 3.66 -13.53 36.87
C GLN A 88 3.75 -12.06 36.54
N ASN A 89 2.73 -11.50 35.87
CA ASN A 89 2.67 -10.09 35.51
C ASN A 89 2.40 -9.24 36.78
N GLN A 90 3.44 -9.04 37.59
CA GLN A 90 3.38 -8.26 38.82
C GLN A 90 3.78 -6.82 38.51
N PHE A 91 2.82 -5.90 38.65
CA PHE A 91 3.10 -4.47 38.52
C PHE A 91 3.84 -3.99 39.77
N HIS A 92 5.15 -3.78 39.64
CA HIS A 92 5.94 -3.10 40.65
C HIS A 92 5.87 -1.59 40.38
N GLY A 93 5.25 -0.83 41.30
CA GLY A 93 5.13 0.63 41.18
C GLY A 93 3.89 1.11 40.42
N ALA A 94 2.72 0.56 40.72
CA ALA A 94 1.45 1.16 40.30
C ALA A 94 1.28 2.54 40.96
N GLY A 95 0.71 3.49 40.21
CA GLY A 95 0.62 4.91 40.58
C GLY A 95 1.46 5.80 39.67
N THR A 96 1.49 7.09 39.99
CA THR A 96 2.27 8.07 39.23
C THR A 96 3.77 7.83 39.37
N ILE A 97 4.56 8.47 38.50
CA ILE A 97 6.03 8.41 38.58
C ILE A 97 6.56 8.91 39.93
N VAL A 98 5.84 9.82 40.60
CA VAL A 98 6.21 10.41 41.90
C VAL A 98 5.96 9.42 43.05
N GLU A 99 4.95 8.57 42.91
CA GLU A 99 4.53 7.60 43.94
C GLU A 99 5.28 6.26 43.83
N THR A 100 5.99 6.05 42.73
CA THR A 100 6.76 4.83 42.48
C THR A 100 7.87 4.67 43.52
N CYS A 101 7.86 3.57 44.29
CA CYS A 101 8.85 3.32 45.33
C CYS A 101 10.26 3.00 44.78
N ALA A 102 11.29 3.24 45.60
CA ALA A 102 12.72 3.23 45.27
C ALA A 102 13.35 1.88 44.83
N GLY A 103 12.56 0.91 44.39
CA GLY A 103 13.05 -0.33 43.77
C GLY A 103 12.07 -0.97 42.79
N ALA A 104 10.93 -0.31 42.53
CA ALA A 104 9.92 -0.78 41.58
C ALA A 104 10.43 -0.73 40.13
N LEU A 105 11.20 0.29 39.78
CA LEU A 105 11.86 0.43 38.48
C LEU A 105 12.79 -0.76 38.20
N ASP A 106 13.72 -1.03 39.11
CA ASP A 106 14.71 -2.10 38.93
C ASP A 106 14.07 -3.47 38.84
N LYS A 107 13.05 -3.75 39.66
CA LYS A 107 12.31 -5.02 39.61
C LYS A 107 11.57 -5.19 38.28
N THR A 108 10.88 -4.14 37.82
CA THR A 108 10.16 -4.15 36.54
C THR A 108 11.12 -4.34 35.37
N PHE A 109 12.22 -3.59 35.32
CA PHE A 109 13.23 -3.74 34.27
C PHE A 109 13.96 -5.09 34.34
N THR A 110 14.19 -5.62 35.53
CA THR A 110 14.77 -6.96 35.69
C THR A 110 13.86 -8.00 35.08
N GLN A 111 12.57 -7.95 35.41
CA GLN A 111 11.58 -8.92 34.96
C GLN A 111 11.30 -8.85 33.45
N PHE A 112 11.03 -7.67 32.91
CA PHE A 112 10.54 -7.54 31.52
C PHE A 112 11.65 -7.30 30.50
N VAL A 113 12.83 -6.81 30.91
CA VAL A 113 13.88 -6.42 29.96
C VAL A 113 15.15 -7.24 30.19
N THR A 114 15.72 -7.18 31.39
CA THR A 114 17.04 -7.75 31.69
C THR A 114 17.04 -9.26 31.62
N THR A 115 16.10 -9.92 32.30
CA THR A 115 16.00 -11.38 32.29
C THR A 115 15.72 -11.93 30.89
N PRO A 116 14.74 -11.40 30.12
CA PRO A 116 14.52 -11.79 28.72
C PRO A 116 15.74 -11.59 27.82
N PHE A 117 16.46 -10.47 27.94
CA PHE A 117 17.71 -10.24 27.21
C PHE A 117 18.76 -11.31 27.52
N ARG A 118 18.95 -11.66 28.80
CA ARG A 118 19.94 -12.68 29.21
C ARG A 118 19.56 -14.08 28.74
N ILE A 119 18.27 -14.43 28.76
CA ILE A 119 17.78 -15.73 28.26
C ILE A 119 18.09 -15.84 26.76
N VAL A 120 17.76 -14.81 25.98
CA VAL A 120 18.04 -14.81 24.54
C VAL A 120 19.54 -14.84 24.25
N GLN A 121 20.35 -14.08 24.99
CA GLN A 121 21.81 -14.07 24.84
C GLN A 121 22.39 -15.49 24.95
N GLN A 122 21.85 -16.32 25.83
CA GLN A 122 22.29 -17.71 26.01
C GLN A 122 21.60 -18.70 25.06
N GLY A 123 20.36 -18.41 24.64
CA GLY A 123 19.56 -19.30 23.79
C GLY A 123 19.82 -19.19 22.30
N LEU A 124 20.22 -18.01 21.82
CA LEU A 124 20.39 -17.76 20.39
C LEU A 124 21.35 -18.75 19.69
N PRO A 125 22.51 -19.15 20.28
CA PRO A 125 23.39 -20.16 19.69
C PRO A 125 22.76 -21.55 19.55
N TYR A 126 21.77 -21.89 20.38
CA TYR A 126 21.04 -23.15 20.28
C TYR A 126 20.02 -23.09 19.15
N LEU A 127 19.28 -21.98 19.06
CA LEU A 127 18.25 -21.75 18.02
C LEU A 127 18.85 -21.62 16.62
N ALA A 128 20.05 -21.05 16.50
CA ALA A 128 20.78 -20.90 15.23
C ALA A 128 21.07 -22.24 14.52
N LYS A 129 21.06 -23.36 15.26
CA LYS A 129 21.23 -24.70 14.69
C LYS A 129 19.94 -25.25 14.07
N SER A 130 18.79 -24.65 14.36
CA SER A 130 17.50 -25.08 13.81
C SER A 130 17.26 -24.47 12.42
N LYS A 131 16.60 -25.25 11.55
CA LYS A 131 16.09 -24.76 10.25
C LYS A 131 14.85 -23.87 10.36
N ASN A 132 14.24 -23.79 11.55
CA ASN A 132 13.09 -22.94 11.87
C ASN A 132 13.28 -22.24 13.22
N GLY A 133 14.50 -21.77 13.50
CA GLY A 133 14.82 -21.04 14.72
C GLY A 133 13.87 -19.87 14.94
N SER A 134 13.21 -19.80 16.10
CA SER A 134 12.29 -18.71 16.42
C SER A 134 12.34 -18.26 17.88
N ILE A 135 12.13 -16.97 18.11
CA ILE A 135 12.03 -16.34 19.44
C ILE A 135 10.74 -15.52 19.48
N VAL A 136 9.97 -15.66 20.56
CA VAL A 136 8.77 -14.84 20.81
C VAL A 136 8.88 -14.18 22.18
N PHE A 137 8.85 -12.85 22.20
CA PHE A 137 8.68 -12.02 23.40
C PHE A 137 7.20 -11.66 23.63
N PHE A 138 6.92 -11.02 24.76
CA PHE A 138 5.59 -10.47 25.08
C PHE A 138 5.73 -9.02 25.53
N GLY A 139 4.84 -8.17 25.03
CA GLY A 139 4.75 -6.77 25.44
C GLY A 139 3.29 -6.33 25.60
N SER A 140 3.11 -5.10 26.06
CA SER A 140 1.79 -4.51 26.27
C SER A 140 1.53 -3.36 25.30
N ILE A 141 0.25 -3.12 24.98
CA ILE A 141 -0.20 -1.89 24.31
C ILE A 141 0.28 -0.62 25.03
N ALA A 142 0.51 -0.70 26.35
CA ALA A 142 1.06 0.38 27.17
C ALA A 142 2.51 0.75 26.80
N GLY A 143 3.19 -0.07 25.99
CA GLY A 143 4.49 0.23 25.40
C GLY A 143 4.44 1.17 24.19
N PHE A 144 3.26 1.40 23.61
CA PHE A 144 3.06 2.38 22.54
C PHE A 144 2.60 3.74 23.08
N GLN A 145 1.72 3.71 24.08
CA GLN A 145 1.19 4.90 24.75
C GLN A 145 1.33 4.69 26.27
N PRO A 146 2.21 5.44 26.96
CA PRO A 146 2.34 5.33 28.40
C PRO A 146 1.04 5.72 29.12
N MET A 147 0.70 4.97 30.17
CA MET A 147 -0.47 5.24 31.01
C MET A 147 -0.01 5.74 32.39
N LEU A 148 -0.72 6.72 32.95
CA LEU A 148 -0.31 7.43 34.17
C LEU A 148 -0.04 6.49 35.35
N ASP A 149 -0.92 5.51 35.55
CA ASP A 149 -0.93 4.63 36.74
C ASP A 149 0.01 3.41 36.61
N ILE A 150 0.63 3.22 35.44
CA ILE A 150 1.56 2.11 35.17
C ILE A 150 2.80 2.59 34.41
N GLY A 151 3.22 3.84 34.64
CA GLY A 151 4.26 4.51 33.84
C GLY A 151 5.57 3.72 33.73
N VAL A 152 6.06 3.14 34.83
CA VAL A 152 7.29 2.31 34.83
C VAL A 152 7.13 1.03 33.99
N TYR A 153 5.97 0.38 34.07
CA TYR A 153 5.66 -0.79 33.24
C TYR A 153 5.49 -0.43 31.77
N SER A 154 4.88 0.71 31.46
CA SER A 154 4.82 1.26 30.10
C SER A 154 6.21 1.45 29.51
N VAL A 155 7.13 2.06 30.28
CA VAL A 155 8.52 2.25 29.86
C VAL A 155 9.22 0.91 29.62
N ALA A 156 9.08 -0.06 30.54
CA ALA A 156 9.65 -1.39 30.37
C ALA A 156 9.05 -2.11 29.14
N SER A 157 7.75 -1.97 28.89
CA SER A 157 7.08 -2.52 27.69
C SER A 157 7.60 -1.88 26.40
N SER A 158 7.85 -0.56 26.38
CA SER A 158 8.53 0.10 25.25
C SER A 158 9.96 -0.43 25.07
N ALA A 159 10.68 -0.71 26.15
CA ALA A 159 12.02 -1.29 26.09
C ALA A 159 11.99 -2.72 25.52
N VAL A 160 10.96 -3.52 25.78
CA VAL A 160 10.78 -4.85 25.15
C VAL A 160 10.61 -4.73 23.64
N LEU A 161 9.86 -3.73 23.14
CA LEU A 161 9.72 -3.49 21.71
C LEU A 161 11.09 -3.19 21.05
N ALA A 162 11.92 -2.37 21.71
CA ALA A 162 13.26 -2.04 21.24
C ALA A 162 14.21 -3.25 21.32
N LEU A 163 14.19 -3.97 22.45
CA LEU A 163 14.95 -5.20 22.65
C LEU A 163 14.65 -6.20 21.55
N THR A 164 13.37 -6.38 21.22
CA THR A 164 13.00 -7.37 20.23
C THR A 164 13.49 -7.02 18.83
N LYS A 165 13.50 -5.72 18.45
CA LYS A 165 14.12 -5.25 17.19
C LYS A 165 15.62 -5.58 17.16
N ALA A 166 16.32 -5.25 18.25
CA ALA A 166 17.77 -5.48 18.34
C ALA A 166 18.12 -6.97 18.26
N VAL A 167 17.32 -7.83 18.90
CA VAL A 167 17.48 -9.28 18.85
C VAL A 167 17.11 -9.83 17.47
N ALA A 168 16.09 -9.29 16.79
CA ALA A 168 15.73 -9.67 15.43
C ALA A 168 16.88 -9.44 14.44
N GLU A 169 17.50 -8.26 14.47
CA GLU A 169 18.66 -7.94 13.63
C GLU A 169 19.84 -8.89 13.92
N SER A 170 20.10 -9.16 15.20
CA SER A 170 21.19 -10.06 15.61
C SER A 170 20.90 -11.53 15.21
N GLY A 171 19.66 -11.98 15.38
CA GLY A 171 19.23 -13.34 15.09
C GLY A 171 19.11 -13.64 13.59
N ALA A 172 18.78 -12.63 12.77
CA ALA A 172 18.63 -12.78 11.32
C ALA A 172 19.91 -13.30 10.65
N GLN A 173 21.08 -12.83 11.11
CA GLN A 173 22.39 -13.31 10.63
C GLN A 173 22.59 -14.82 10.83
N SER A 174 21.88 -15.40 11.81
CA SER A 174 21.93 -16.81 12.16
C SER A 174 20.66 -17.57 11.75
N GLY A 175 19.80 -16.97 10.91
CA GLY A 175 18.55 -17.58 10.45
C GLY A 175 17.45 -17.73 11.50
N VAL A 176 17.54 -17.01 12.63
CA VAL A 176 16.56 -17.06 13.72
C VAL A 176 15.56 -15.91 13.59
N ARG A 177 14.27 -16.24 13.51
CA ARG A 177 13.17 -15.27 13.44
C ARG A 177 12.80 -14.78 14.83
N VAL A 178 12.52 -13.50 14.99
CA VAL A 178 12.25 -12.92 16.31
C VAL A 178 11.02 -12.02 16.23
N ASN A 179 10.05 -12.29 17.09
CA ASN A 179 8.75 -11.61 17.15
C ASN A 179 8.39 -11.30 18.61
N ALA A 180 7.37 -10.47 18.82
CA ALA A 180 6.69 -10.37 20.10
C ALA A 180 5.19 -10.29 19.87
N VAL A 181 4.43 -10.82 20.81
CA VAL A 181 2.98 -10.63 20.85
C VAL A 181 2.70 -9.44 21.74
N ILE A 182 2.04 -8.42 21.19
CA ILE A 182 1.60 -7.25 21.95
C ILE A 182 0.13 -7.42 22.27
N SER A 183 -0.18 -7.58 23.55
CA SER A 183 -1.54 -7.79 24.02
C SER A 183 -2.10 -6.55 24.71
N GLY A 184 -3.41 -6.37 24.58
CA GLY A 184 -4.21 -5.60 25.52
C GLY A 184 -4.42 -6.39 26.82
N MET A 185 -5.54 -6.15 27.50
CA MET A 185 -5.87 -6.88 28.72
C MET A 185 -6.23 -8.33 28.42
N ILE A 186 -5.60 -9.24 29.16
CA ILE A 186 -5.84 -10.68 29.11
C ILE A 186 -6.35 -11.15 30.46
N ASP A 187 -7.40 -11.96 30.43
CA ASP A 187 -8.03 -12.48 31.63
C ASP A 187 -7.09 -13.41 32.42
N GLY A 188 -6.98 -13.15 33.72
CA GLY A 188 -6.20 -13.94 34.66
C GLY A 188 -4.68 -13.86 34.54
N ASP A 189 -4.11 -13.15 33.55
CA ASP A 189 -2.65 -13.11 33.35
C ASP A 189 -1.92 -12.09 34.24
N GLY A 190 -2.67 -11.32 35.03
CA GLY A 190 -2.19 -10.24 35.90
C GLY A 190 -2.35 -8.85 35.29
N SER A 191 -2.63 -8.70 33.99
CA SER A 191 -2.89 -7.39 33.35
C SER A 191 -4.20 -6.75 33.80
N SER A 192 -5.18 -7.54 34.27
CA SER A 192 -6.39 -7.06 34.95
C SER A 192 -6.10 -6.43 36.32
N ALA A 193 -4.94 -6.72 36.93
CA ALA A 193 -4.61 -6.28 38.29
C ALA A 193 -4.32 -4.78 38.41
N VAL A 194 -4.15 -4.05 37.30
CA VAL A 194 -4.03 -2.58 37.29
C VAL A 194 -5.26 -1.93 37.94
N TRP A 195 -6.44 -2.52 37.78
CA TRP A 195 -7.68 -2.02 38.40
C TRP A 195 -8.00 -2.68 39.75
N ASP A 196 -7.52 -3.91 40.00
CA ASP A 196 -7.66 -4.54 41.33
C ASP A 196 -6.75 -3.90 42.39
N SER A 197 -5.57 -3.39 41.99
CA SER A 197 -4.52 -2.99 42.93
C SER A 197 -4.72 -1.61 43.58
N ASN A 198 -5.60 -0.75 43.06
CA ASN A 198 -5.98 0.53 43.69
C ASN A 198 -6.89 0.36 44.92
N ARG A 199 -7.21 -0.87 45.34
CA ARG A 199 -8.17 -1.12 46.44
C ARG A 199 -7.78 -2.24 47.39
N ARG A 200 -6.47 -2.49 47.58
CA ARG A 200 -5.99 -3.51 48.53
C ARG A 200 -6.37 -3.26 50.01
N ASP A 201 -6.94 -2.10 50.34
CA ASP A 201 -7.43 -1.77 51.68
C ASP A 201 -8.96 -1.90 51.87
N LEU A 202 -9.72 -2.39 50.88
CA LEU A 202 -11.17 -2.49 51.00
C LEU A 202 -11.65 -3.89 50.60
N GLY A 203 -12.36 -4.55 51.53
CA GLY A 203 -12.72 -5.96 51.50
C GLY A 203 -13.37 -6.50 50.22
N GLU A 204 -13.31 -7.82 50.10
CA GLU A 204 -13.83 -8.63 49.01
C GLU A 204 -15.33 -8.40 48.79
N ASP A 205 -15.68 -7.63 47.76
CA ASP A 205 -17.06 -7.40 47.32
C ASP A 205 -17.19 -7.85 45.87
N GLU A 206 -17.83 -9.00 45.62
CA GLU A 206 -17.98 -9.59 44.27
C GLU A 206 -18.67 -8.63 43.29
N GLN A 207 -19.57 -7.78 43.79
CA GLN A 207 -20.29 -6.81 42.99
C GLN A 207 -19.35 -5.76 42.37
N ARG A 208 -18.32 -5.33 43.11
CA ARG A 208 -17.31 -4.39 42.61
C ARG A 208 -16.36 -5.01 41.60
N LYS A 209 -16.06 -6.31 41.71
CA LYS A 209 -15.29 -7.06 40.69
C LYS A 209 -16.07 -7.15 39.39
N ALA A 210 -17.39 -7.37 39.47
CA ALA A 210 -18.26 -7.39 38.30
C ALA A 210 -18.32 -6.00 37.61
N GLU A 211 -18.47 -4.92 38.37
CA GLU A 211 -18.46 -3.54 37.85
C GLU A 211 -17.13 -3.16 37.18
N ALA A 212 -16.00 -3.58 37.77
CA ALA A 212 -14.67 -3.35 37.19
C ALA A 212 -14.48 -4.13 35.89
N HIS A 213 -14.92 -5.40 35.86
CA HIS A 213 -14.89 -6.23 34.67
C HIS A 213 -15.77 -5.67 33.53
N GLU A 214 -16.95 -5.14 33.87
CA GLU A 214 -17.85 -4.48 32.92
C GLU A 214 -17.23 -3.19 32.36
N SER A 215 -16.66 -2.35 33.22
CA SER A 215 -15.97 -1.12 32.82
C SER A 215 -14.80 -1.39 31.87
N ILE A 216 -14.00 -2.43 32.14
CA ILE A 216 -12.91 -2.87 31.27
C ILE A 216 -13.46 -3.37 29.93
N SER A 217 -14.54 -4.15 29.95
CA SER A 217 -15.15 -4.71 28.75
C SER A 217 -15.68 -3.62 27.82
N GLN A 218 -16.23 -2.52 28.37
CA GLN A 218 -16.68 -1.35 27.59
C GLN A 218 -15.54 -0.58 26.93
N MET A 219 -14.34 -0.56 27.53
CA MET A 219 -13.16 0.09 26.95
C MET A 219 -12.51 -0.74 25.83
N ILE A 220 -12.83 -2.03 25.73
CA ILE A 220 -12.29 -2.92 24.71
C ILE A 220 -13.31 -3.00 23.56
N PRO A 221 -12.95 -2.67 22.31
CA PRO A 221 -13.88 -2.72 21.17
C PRO A 221 -14.59 -4.07 20.97
N LEU A 222 -13.96 -5.18 21.39
CA LEU A 222 -14.53 -6.53 21.31
C LEU A 222 -15.52 -6.84 22.46
N GLY A 223 -15.75 -5.90 23.38
CA GLY A 223 -16.66 -6.05 24.51
C GLY A 223 -16.20 -7.07 25.56
N ARG A 224 -14.93 -7.49 25.54
CA ARG A 224 -14.35 -8.43 26.50
C ARG A 224 -12.81 -8.37 26.56
N PRO A 225 -12.20 -8.74 27.69
CA PRO A 225 -10.77 -9.08 27.74
C PRO A 225 -10.41 -10.22 26.79
N GLY A 226 -9.15 -10.23 26.34
CA GLY A 226 -8.57 -11.37 25.63
C GLY A 226 -8.41 -12.57 26.58
N LYS A 227 -8.34 -13.78 26.03
CA LYS A 227 -8.08 -15.00 26.80
C LYS A 227 -6.63 -15.45 26.58
N PRO A 228 -5.98 -16.12 27.54
CA PRO A 228 -4.65 -16.69 27.34
C PRO A 228 -4.54 -17.59 26.09
N LYS A 229 -5.64 -18.26 25.72
CA LYS A 229 -5.73 -19.06 24.47
C LYS A 229 -5.67 -18.22 23.19
N ASP A 230 -6.21 -17.01 23.21
CA ASP A 230 -6.17 -16.08 22.06
C ASP A 230 -4.70 -15.75 21.74
N VAL A 231 -3.89 -15.52 22.77
CA VAL A 231 -2.45 -15.26 22.64
C VAL A 231 -1.68 -16.53 22.24
N ALA A 232 -2.02 -17.69 22.81
CA ALA A 232 -1.36 -18.95 22.48
C ALA A 232 -1.49 -19.32 20.99
N ASN A 233 -2.62 -19.02 20.35
CA ASN A 233 -2.82 -19.23 18.91
C ASN A 233 -1.90 -18.32 18.06
N ALA A 234 -1.68 -17.07 18.48
CA ALA A 234 -0.75 -16.18 17.80
C ALA A 234 0.71 -16.66 17.93
N VAL A 235 1.10 -17.12 19.12
CA VAL A 235 2.43 -17.69 19.37
C VAL A 235 2.68 -18.92 18.49
N GLU A 236 1.70 -19.82 18.39
CA GLU A 236 1.78 -20.99 17.51
C GLU A 236 2.04 -20.60 16.05
N PHE A 237 1.27 -19.65 15.52
CA PHE A 237 1.47 -19.16 14.15
C PHE A 237 2.91 -18.65 13.98
N LEU A 238 3.36 -17.78 14.89
CA LEU A 238 4.66 -17.12 14.86
C LEU A 238 5.85 -18.09 14.88
N ILE A 239 5.76 -19.19 15.63
CA ILE A 239 6.84 -20.16 15.70
C ILE A 239 6.77 -21.20 14.57
N SER A 240 5.63 -21.32 13.88
CA SER A 240 5.46 -22.28 12.79
C SER A 240 6.20 -21.86 11.50
N PRO A 241 6.49 -22.81 10.58
CA PRO A 241 7.03 -22.48 9.26
C PRO A 241 6.15 -21.54 8.42
N ARG A 242 4.85 -21.43 8.73
CA ARG A 242 3.92 -20.49 8.07
C ARG A 242 4.34 -19.04 8.28
N ALA A 243 5.05 -18.75 9.37
CA ALA A 243 5.57 -17.43 9.69
C ALA A 243 6.97 -17.15 9.10
N LYS A 244 7.44 -17.92 8.09
CA LYS A 244 8.80 -17.79 7.52
C LYS A 244 9.10 -16.38 7.01
N ASN A 245 8.09 -15.66 6.52
CA ASN A 245 8.21 -14.28 6.02
C ASN A 245 7.71 -13.22 7.03
N PHE A 246 7.36 -13.62 8.26
CA PHE A 246 6.78 -12.73 9.26
C PHE A 246 7.81 -12.38 10.35
N MET A 247 8.28 -11.13 10.34
CA MET A 247 8.99 -10.45 11.43
C MET A 247 8.15 -9.24 11.89
N LEU A 248 7.18 -9.51 12.76
CA LEU A 248 6.12 -8.63 13.26
C LEU A 248 6.57 -7.49 14.19
N ILE A 249 7.88 -7.24 14.31
CA ILE A 249 8.42 -6.13 15.11
C ILE A 249 9.06 -5.01 14.32
N ARG A 250 9.04 -5.15 13.00
CA ARG A 250 8.75 -3.96 12.22
C ARG A 250 7.28 -3.59 12.45
N ARG A 251 7.08 -2.63 13.36
CA ARG A 251 6.26 -1.46 12.99
C ARG A 251 6.68 -1.17 11.53
N PHE A 252 5.75 -1.03 10.60
CA PHE A 252 6.00 -0.48 9.26
C PHE A 252 6.56 0.97 9.38
N SER A 253 7.64 1.19 10.15
CA SER A 253 8.09 2.48 10.66
C SER A 253 9.56 2.76 10.41
N SER A 254 10.25 1.97 9.59
CA SER A 254 11.32 2.54 8.78
C SER A 254 10.77 3.02 7.43
N THR A 255 9.63 2.49 6.97
CA THR A 255 8.93 2.98 5.77
C THR A 255 7.99 4.13 6.11
N ALA A 256 7.07 4.07 7.09
CA ALA A 256 6.20 5.23 7.37
C ALA A 256 6.98 6.49 7.80
N CYS A 257 8.12 6.38 8.48
CA CYS A 257 8.93 7.55 8.84
C CYS A 257 9.71 8.11 7.64
N ARG A 258 10.09 7.28 6.65
CA ARG A 258 10.70 7.74 5.38
C ARG A 258 9.68 8.15 4.31
N LEU A 259 8.55 7.46 4.21
CA LEU A 259 7.42 7.77 3.32
C LEU A 259 6.70 9.04 3.77
N LEU A 260 6.59 9.29 5.08
CA LEU A 260 6.18 10.59 5.59
C LEU A 260 7.24 11.66 5.29
N THR A 261 8.55 11.36 5.28
CA THR A 261 9.54 12.34 4.82
C THR A 261 9.48 12.57 3.31
N GLU A 262 9.29 11.56 2.48
CA GLU A 262 9.19 11.70 1.02
C GLU A 262 7.90 12.43 0.62
N ARG A 263 6.74 12.03 1.17
CA ARG A 263 5.49 12.79 1.01
C ARG A 263 5.59 14.21 1.57
N LYS A 264 6.26 14.44 2.70
CA LYS A 264 6.51 15.81 3.21
C LYS A 264 7.44 16.59 2.30
N VAL A 265 8.43 15.95 1.68
CA VAL A 265 9.33 16.58 0.70
C VAL A 265 8.51 17.05 -0.49
N TRP A 266 7.60 16.21 -1.02
CA TRP A 266 6.72 16.59 -2.13
C TRP A 266 5.65 17.60 -1.73
N ALA A 267 5.08 17.50 -0.53
CA ALA A 267 4.09 18.44 -0.03
C ALA A 267 4.63 19.88 0.10
N ASN A 268 5.95 20.03 0.23
CA ASN A 268 6.63 21.33 0.27
C ASN A 268 7.06 21.84 -1.13
N GLN A 269 6.85 21.05 -2.19
CA GLN A 269 7.13 21.48 -3.57
C GLN A 269 5.94 22.22 -4.18
N PRO A 270 6.18 23.04 -5.22
CA PRO A 270 5.10 23.61 -6.01
C PRO A 270 4.23 22.50 -6.61
N GLN A 271 2.90 22.60 -6.45
CA GLN A 271 1.92 21.66 -7.03
C GLN A 271 1.62 21.99 -8.50
N LYS A 272 2.54 22.70 -9.16
CA LYS A 272 2.51 23.10 -10.57
C LYS A 272 3.94 23.07 -11.10
N ILE A 273 4.11 22.61 -12.34
CA ILE A 273 5.42 22.56 -12.99
C ILE A 273 5.97 23.98 -13.21
N PRO A 274 7.18 24.31 -12.72
CA PRO A 274 7.79 25.62 -12.94
C PRO A 274 8.28 25.77 -14.38
N ASP A 275 8.25 27.00 -14.89
CA ASP A 275 8.60 27.33 -16.29
C ASP A 275 9.99 26.76 -16.70
N GLN A 276 10.97 26.83 -15.79
CA GLN A 276 12.33 26.31 -16.01
C GLN A 276 12.39 24.79 -16.23
N GLU A 277 11.44 24.04 -15.67
CA GLU A 277 11.41 22.58 -15.85
C GLU A 277 10.98 22.21 -17.28
N PHE A 278 10.11 22.98 -17.92
CA PHE A 278 9.79 22.79 -19.34
C PHE A 278 11.02 22.95 -20.23
N ALA A 279 11.86 23.96 -19.97
CA ALA A 279 13.14 24.12 -20.66
C ALA A 279 14.06 22.90 -20.47
N THR A 280 14.19 22.44 -19.22
CA THR A 280 15.00 21.26 -18.88
C THR A 280 14.50 19.99 -19.59
N ARG A 281 13.19 19.82 -19.75
CA ARG A 281 12.60 18.69 -20.48
C ARG A 281 12.98 18.71 -21.96
N ARG A 282 12.97 19.89 -22.60
CA ARG A 282 13.40 20.06 -24.00
C ARG A 282 14.88 19.71 -24.17
N GLU A 283 15.74 20.20 -23.29
CA GLU A 283 17.18 19.88 -23.29
C GLU A 283 17.42 18.37 -23.17
N ARG A 284 16.82 17.71 -22.17
CA ARG A 284 16.93 16.26 -21.95
C ARG A 284 16.45 15.45 -23.15
N LEU A 285 15.40 15.90 -23.83
CA LEU A 285 14.88 15.24 -25.02
C LEU A 285 15.86 15.33 -26.19
N ILE A 286 16.44 16.50 -26.44
CA ILE A 286 17.45 16.69 -27.49
C ILE A 286 18.69 15.83 -27.23
N GLU A 287 19.21 15.86 -26.00
CA GLU A 287 20.34 15.02 -25.59
C GLU A 287 20.04 13.53 -25.81
N LYS A 288 18.82 13.12 -25.43
CA LYS A 288 18.37 11.74 -25.60
C LYS A 288 18.25 11.34 -27.07
N ILE A 289 17.66 12.18 -27.91
CA ILE A 289 17.55 11.93 -29.35
C ILE A 289 18.95 11.81 -29.96
N ARG A 290 19.87 12.72 -29.66
CA ARG A 290 21.26 12.66 -30.17
C ARG A 290 22.02 11.43 -29.69
N ARG A 291 21.76 10.96 -28.47
CA ARG A 291 22.35 9.73 -27.93
C ARG A 291 21.81 8.49 -28.63
N ASP A 292 20.49 8.39 -28.75
CA ASP A 292 19.80 7.19 -29.23
C ASP A 292 19.85 7.09 -30.78
N HIS A 293 20.05 8.22 -31.49
CA HIS A 293 20.06 8.31 -32.95
C HIS A 293 21.34 8.98 -33.49
N PRO A 294 22.37 8.21 -33.92
CA PRO A 294 23.63 8.78 -34.39
C PRO A 294 23.51 9.79 -35.54
N GLN A 295 22.52 9.61 -36.43
CA GLN A 295 22.25 10.53 -37.53
C GLN A 295 21.82 11.92 -37.06
N ALA A 296 21.26 12.03 -35.86
CA ALA A 296 20.87 13.31 -35.29
C ALA A 296 22.09 14.13 -34.86
N LYS A 297 23.24 13.50 -34.53
CA LYS A 297 24.45 14.20 -34.05
C LYS A 297 25.02 15.17 -35.08
N GLU A 298 25.00 14.80 -36.35
CA GLU A 298 25.57 15.58 -37.45
C GLU A 298 24.59 16.61 -38.06
N LYS A 299 23.35 16.64 -37.56
CA LYS A 299 22.26 17.48 -38.06
C LYS A 299 21.70 18.39 -36.97
N GLU A 300 20.97 19.40 -37.41
CA GLU A 300 20.02 20.08 -36.54
C GLU A 300 18.87 19.13 -36.23
N VAL A 301 18.30 19.21 -35.03
CA VAL A 301 17.14 18.39 -34.64
C VAL A 301 15.91 19.27 -34.63
N LEU A 302 14.86 18.85 -35.33
CA LEU A 302 13.56 19.53 -35.35
C LEU A 302 12.52 18.62 -34.71
N ILE A 303 11.93 19.07 -33.61
CA ILE A 303 10.77 18.43 -32.99
C ILE A 303 9.52 19.23 -33.36
N VAL A 304 8.46 18.54 -33.78
CA VAL A 304 7.18 19.14 -34.16
C VAL A 304 6.05 18.49 -33.37
N LEU A 305 5.31 19.33 -32.63
CA LEU A 305 4.20 18.93 -31.78
C LEU A 305 2.91 19.62 -32.23
N LYS A 306 1.80 18.88 -32.12
CA LYS A 306 0.45 19.39 -32.33
C LYS A 306 -0.29 19.45 -31.00
N GLY A 307 -0.89 20.61 -30.71
CA GLY A 307 -1.78 20.80 -29.57
C GLY A 307 -3.17 20.22 -29.83
N ALA A 308 -3.91 19.99 -28.77
CA ALA A 308 -5.31 19.58 -28.83
C ALA A 308 -6.18 20.69 -29.39
N ARG A 309 -7.27 20.29 -30.03
CA ARG A 309 -8.30 21.20 -30.55
C ARG A 309 -9.41 21.38 -29.53
N LYS A 310 -10.15 22.48 -29.63
CA LYS A 310 -11.42 22.58 -28.90
C LYS A 310 -12.34 21.44 -29.32
N TYR A 311 -12.89 20.74 -28.33
CA TYR A 311 -13.95 19.76 -28.53
C TYR A 311 -15.30 20.47 -28.48
N TYR A 312 -16.25 20.06 -29.33
CA TYR A 312 -17.59 20.63 -29.39
C TYR A 312 -18.63 19.50 -29.26
N THR A 313 -19.59 19.65 -28.36
CA THR A 313 -20.69 18.69 -28.12
C THR A 313 -21.89 18.91 -29.05
N GLY A 314 -21.90 20.03 -29.77
CA GLY A 314 -22.85 20.39 -30.82
C GLY A 314 -22.17 21.35 -31.82
N PRO A 315 -22.87 21.89 -32.82
CA PRO A 315 -22.26 22.74 -33.84
C PRO A 315 -21.46 23.94 -33.31
N ASP A 316 -21.88 24.51 -32.18
CA ASP A 316 -21.35 25.74 -31.58
C ASP A 316 -21.21 25.68 -30.05
N VAL A 317 -21.39 24.51 -29.44
CA VAL A 317 -21.30 24.32 -27.98
C VAL A 317 -19.97 23.66 -27.63
N ALA A 318 -19.06 24.43 -27.03
CA ALA A 318 -17.77 23.91 -26.58
C ALA A 318 -17.97 22.88 -25.45
N GLY A 319 -17.31 21.73 -25.57
CA GLY A 319 -17.20 20.74 -24.52
C GLY A 319 -15.99 20.99 -23.62
N THR A 320 -15.75 20.07 -22.70
CA THR A 320 -14.56 20.08 -21.86
C THR A 320 -13.30 19.96 -22.72
N TYR A 321 -12.39 20.92 -22.55
CA TYR A 321 -11.11 20.92 -23.24
C TYR A 321 -9.99 20.41 -22.33
N ARG A 322 -9.13 19.55 -22.88
CA ARG A 322 -7.88 19.09 -22.27
C ARG A 322 -6.77 19.12 -23.32
N GLN A 323 -5.61 19.64 -22.94
CA GLN A 323 -4.44 19.72 -23.83
C GLN A 323 -3.82 18.33 -24.07
N CYS A 324 -3.19 18.14 -25.24
CA CYS A 324 -2.36 16.98 -25.53
C CYS A 324 -1.20 16.87 -24.53
N SER A 325 -1.08 15.73 -23.85
CA SER A 325 -0.09 15.51 -22.78
C SER A 325 1.35 15.71 -23.26
N ASN A 326 1.72 15.21 -24.44
CA ASN A 326 3.05 15.41 -25.02
C ASN A 326 3.35 16.88 -25.36
N PHE A 327 2.35 17.62 -25.85
CA PHE A 327 2.46 19.05 -26.12
C PHE A 327 2.67 19.82 -24.82
N ARG A 328 1.79 19.63 -23.83
CA ARG A 328 1.86 20.28 -22.52
C ARG A 328 3.14 19.92 -21.79
N TYR A 329 3.63 18.68 -21.91
CA TYR A 329 4.85 18.22 -21.24
C TYR A 329 6.09 19.04 -21.63
N LEU A 330 6.18 19.49 -22.88
CA LEU A 330 7.33 20.23 -23.40
C LEU A 330 7.14 21.75 -23.43
N SER A 331 5.90 22.24 -23.57
CA SER A 331 5.62 23.68 -23.71
C SER A 331 4.97 24.32 -22.49
N GLY A 332 4.30 23.54 -21.63
CA GLY A 332 3.44 24.04 -20.56
C GLY A 332 2.18 24.80 -21.02
N VAL A 333 2.02 25.03 -22.33
CA VAL A 333 0.93 25.84 -22.90
C VAL A 333 -0.37 25.06 -22.92
N THR A 334 -1.43 25.69 -22.41
CA THR A 334 -2.78 25.13 -22.36
C THR A 334 -3.69 25.65 -23.46
N SER A 335 -3.29 26.66 -24.25
CA SER A 335 -4.10 27.17 -25.36
C SER A 335 -4.40 26.10 -26.43
N PRO A 336 -5.65 26.03 -26.95
CA PRO A 336 -6.03 25.09 -28.00
C PRO A 336 -5.48 25.50 -29.38
N ASP A 337 -5.58 24.57 -30.34
CA ASP A 337 -5.36 24.83 -31.77
C ASP A 337 -3.96 25.38 -32.09
N ALA A 338 -2.97 24.92 -31.33
CA ALA A 338 -1.58 25.38 -31.42
C ALA A 338 -0.65 24.33 -32.04
N PHE A 339 0.46 24.78 -32.63
CA PHE A 339 1.62 23.94 -32.93
C PHE A 339 2.84 24.45 -32.17
N TYR A 340 3.73 23.54 -31.81
CA TYR A 340 4.96 23.88 -31.10
C TYR A 340 6.13 23.20 -31.77
N THR A 341 7.16 23.97 -32.10
CA THR A 341 8.38 23.44 -32.71
C THR A 341 9.57 23.74 -31.82
N ILE A 342 10.45 22.74 -31.65
CA ILE A 342 11.72 22.89 -30.96
C ILE A 342 12.81 22.62 -31.98
N HIS A 343 13.69 23.59 -32.19
CA HIS A 343 14.85 23.47 -33.05
C HIS A 343 16.10 23.43 -32.20
N ALA A 344 16.97 22.45 -32.43
CA ALA A 344 18.26 22.36 -31.78
C ALA A 344 19.38 22.36 -32.81
N SER A 345 20.23 23.38 -32.75
CA SER A 345 21.48 23.46 -33.51
C SER A 345 22.42 22.30 -33.18
N LYS A 346 23.48 22.15 -33.99
CA LYS A 346 24.52 21.13 -33.77
C LYS A 346 25.26 21.34 -32.45
N GLU A 347 25.35 22.58 -31.99
CA GLU A 347 25.94 22.99 -30.71
C GLU A 347 24.93 22.93 -29.55
N ASN A 348 23.77 22.29 -29.73
CA ASN A 348 22.69 22.16 -28.73
C ASN A 348 22.10 23.48 -28.24
N LYS A 349 22.27 24.60 -28.96
CA LYS A 349 21.42 25.78 -28.74
C LYS A 349 20.01 25.44 -29.18
N ILE A 350 19.06 25.62 -28.27
CA ILE A 350 17.64 25.32 -28.48
C ILE A 350 16.90 26.63 -28.71
N ASP A 351 16.12 26.66 -29.80
CA ASP A 351 15.13 27.68 -30.09
C ASP A 351 13.74 27.03 -30.18
N SER A 352 12.69 27.76 -29.89
CA SER A 352 11.31 27.24 -29.93
C SER A 352 10.34 28.28 -30.48
N LEU A 353 9.38 27.80 -31.26
CA LEU A 353 8.30 28.64 -31.82
C LEU A 353 6.96 28.06 -31.41
N LEU A 354 6.08 28.94 -30.93
CA LEU A 354 4.68 28.62 -30.68
C LEU A 354 3.84 29.24 -31.80
N PHE A 355 3.11 28.39 -32.51
CA PHE A 355 2.15 28.79 -33.52
C PHE A 355 0.77 28.79 -32.90
N LEU A 356 0.16 29.95 -32.75
CA LEU A 356 -1.12 30.12 -32.09
C LEU A 356 -1.98 31.11 -32.88
N ARG A 357 -3.27 30.82 -33.01
CA ARG A 357 -4.22 31.79 -33.54
C ARG A 357 -4.50 32.84 -32.46
N LYS A 358 -4.24 34.11 -32.76
CA LYS A 358 -4.71 35.22 -31.90
C LYS A 358 -6.22 35.36 -32.03
N ARG A 359 -6.90 35.45 -30.90
CA ARG A 359 -8.34 35.72 -30.88
C ARG A 359 -8.59 37.17 -31.28
N THR A 360 -9.68 37.38 -32.02
CA THR A 360 -10.23 38.71 -32.28
C THR A 360 -10.90 39.26 -31.02
N ALA A 361 -11.07 40.59 -30.93
CA ALA A 361 -11.82 41.19 -29.82
C ALA A 361 -13.25 40.65 -29.69
N HIS A 362 -13.86 40.24 -30.81
CA HIS A 362 -15.15 39.56 -30.79
C HIS A 362 -15.04 38.17 -30.14
N GLU A 363 -14.07 37.36 -30.52
CA GLU A 363 -13.87 36.03 -29.91
C GLU A 363 -13.51 36.12 -28.43
N GLU A 364 -12.73 37.12 -28.00
CA GLU A 364 -12.43 37.29 -26.57
C GLU A 364 -13.67 37.69 -25.74
N LEU A 365 -14.63 38.40 -26.36
CA LEU A 365 -15.93 38.68 -25.74
C LEU A 365 -16.73 37.39 -25.49
N TRP A 366 -16.61 36.38 -26.36
CA TRP A 366 -17.37 35.12 -26.26
C TRP A 366 -16.63 34.01 -25.50
N ASP A 367 -15.34 33.82 -25.79
CA ASP A 367 -14.52 32.70 -25.33
C ASP A 367 -13.59 33.06 -24.16
N GLY A 368 -13.62 34.32 -23.71
CA GLY A 368 -12.71 34.87 -22.73
C GLY A 368 -11.35 35.31 -23.30
N PRO A 369 -10.55 36.02 -22.49
CA PRO A 369 -9.28 36.58 -22.93
C PRO A 369 -8.26 35.50 -23.28
N SER A 370 -7.43 35.79 -24.27
CA SER A 370 -6.24 34.97 -24.55
C SER A 370 -5.17 35.21 -23.49
N LEU A 371 -4.29 34.22 -23.27
CA LEU A 371 -3.04 34.48 -22.58
C LEU A 371 -2.22 35.51 -23.38
N SER A 372 -1.55 36.42 -22.67
CA SER A 372 -0.65 37.39 -23.29
C SER A 372 0.57 36.70 -23.91
N ASP A 373 1.18 37.35 -24.90
CA ASP A 373 2.42 36.87 -25.53
C ASP A 373 3.55 36.70 -24.48
N ASP A 374 3.57 37.55 -23.44
CA ASP A 374 4.53 37.45 -22.33
C ASP A 374 4.31 36.20 -21.47
N GLU A 375 3.05 35.88 -21.12
CA GLU A 375 2.70 34.66 -20.36
C GLU A 375 3.01 33.38 -21.15
N LEU A 376 2.67 33.40 -22.44
CA LEU A 376 2.96 32.31 -23.36
C LEU A 376 4.47 32.14 -23.55
N GLY A 377 5.20 33.22 -23.80
CA GLY A 377 6.65 33.22 -23.99
C GLY A 377 7.38 32.71 -22.75
N LYS A 378 6.98 33.15 -21.56
CA LYS A 378 7.56 32.68 -20.29
C LYS A 378 7.40 31.17 -20.08
N THR A 379 6.20 30.64 -20.31
CA THR A 379 5.89 29.21 -20.07
C THR A 379 6.52 28.32 -21.15
N SER A 380 6.35 28.70 -22.42
CA SER A 380 6.83 27.94 -23.57
C SER A 380 8.32 28.09 -23.84
N GLY A 381 8.95 29.14 -23.30
CA GLY A 381 10.33 29.53 -23.62
C GLY A 381 10.49 30.08 -25.05
N CYS A 382 9.40 30.51 -25.70
CA CYS A 382 9.45 31.13 -27.02
C CYS A 382 9.68 32.64 -26.91
N GLU A 383 10.58 33.18 -27.72
CA GLU A 383 10.75 34.63 -27.90
C GLU A 383 9.68 35.21 -28.84
N GLU A 384 9.17 34.41 -29.76
CA GLU A 384 8.15 34.80 -30.75
C GLU A 384 6.93 33.87 -30.71
N ILE A 385 5.74 34.46 -30.64
CA ILE A 385 4.46 33.78 -30.83
C ILE A 385 3.96 34.10 -32.24
N VAL A 386 3.88 33.08 -33.09
CA VAL A 386 3.60 33.22 -34.52
C VAL A 386 2.15 32.85 -34.80
N SER A 387 1.52 33.50 -35.78
CA SER A 387 0.17 33.09 -36.20
C SER A 387 0.15 31.68 -36.78
N VAL A 388 -0.89 30.91 -36.46
CA VAL A 388 -1.01 29.49 -36.87
C VAL A 388 -1.01 29.31 -38.39
N GLU A 389 -1.49 30.31 -39.14
CA GLU A 389 -1.52 30.33 -40.60
C GLU A 389 -0.11 30.30 -41.22
N GLN A 390 0.92 30.74 -40.49
CA GLN A 390 2.30 30.69 -40.97
C GLN A 390 2.96 29.32 -40.77
N PHE A 391 2.31 28.40 -40.04
CA PHE A 391 2.91 27.12 -39.66
C PHE A 391 3.43 26.31 -40.87
N PRO A 392 2.64 26.05 -41.95
CA PRO A 392 3.13 25.24 -43.07
C PRO A 392 4.38 25.84 -43.73
N LYS A 393 4.37 27.16 -43.97
CA LYS A 393 5.46 27.89 -44.63
C LYS A 393 6.74 27.94 -43.78
N ARG A 394 6.60 28.09 -42.46
CA ARG A 394 7.74 28.06 -41.54
C ARG A 394 8.29 26.64 -41.42
N LEU A 395 7.42 25.65 -41.29
CA LEU A 395 7.79 24.24 -41.19
C LEU A 395 8.56 23.76 -42.42
N GLU A 396 8.12 24.10 -43.64
CA GLU A 396 8.81 23.74 -44.89
C GLU A 396 10.28 24.15 -44.87
N LYS A 397 10.58 25.36 -44.36
CA LYS A 397 11.96 25.85 -44.22
C LYS A 397 12.75 25.08 -43.16
N MET A 398 12.11 24.75 -42.03
CA MET A 398 12.75 24.11 -40.89
C MET A 398 13.04 22.62 -41.13
N VAL A 399 12.23 21.92 -41.91
CA VAL A 399 12.41 20.49 -42.19
C VAL A 399 13.61 20.22 -43.09
N SER A 400 13.96 21.18 -43.96
CA SER A 400 15.06 21.03 -44.91
C SER A 400 16.40 20.80 -44.20
N GLY A 401 16.97 19.60 -44.35
CA GLY A 401 18.27 19.24 -43.78
C GLY A 401 18.27 18.83 -42.30
N ALA A 402 17.14 18.96 -41.60
CA ALA A 402 17.02 18.59 -40.19
C ALA A 402 16.83 17.08 -39.98
N PHE A 403 17.17 16.62 -38.78
CA PHE A 403 16.71 15.34 -38.24
C PHE A 403 15.35 15.56 -37.58
N LEU A 404 14.31 14.98 -38.19
CA LEU A 404 12.91 15.29 -37.89
C LEU A 404 12.33 14.33 -36.85
N CYS A 405 11.66 14.89 -35.83
CA CYS A 405 10.96 14.15 -34.79
C CYS A 405 9.52 14.66 -34.66
N TYR A 406 8.52 13.83 -34.97
CA TYR A 406 7.11 14.17 -34.78
C TYR A 406 6.30 12.94 -34.39
N ASP A 407 5.09 13.16 -33.86
CA ASP A 407 4.16 12.07 -33.55
C ASP A 407 3.43 11.61 -34.83
N LEU A 408 3.69 10.38 -35.25
CA LEU A 408 3.11 9.77 -36.45
C LEU A 408 1.60 9.57 -36.35
N GLU A 409 1.08 9.40 -35.14
CA GLU A 409 -0.33 9.09 -34.90
C GLU A 409 -1.20 10.35 -34.76
N SER A 410 -0.58 11.53 -34.70
CA SER A 410 -1.33 12.78 -34.72
C SER A 410 -2.03 12.99 -36.07
N ASP A 411 -3.19 13.63 -36.03
CA ASP A 411 -4.07 13.93 -37.18
C ASP A 411 -3.53 15.12 -38.00
N TRP A 412 -2.34 14.98 -38.58
CA TRP A 412 -1.76 16.00 -39.46
C TRP A 412 -2.56 16.13 -40.76
N SER A 413 -2.68 17.37 -41.28
CA SER A 413 -3.25 17.61 -42.61
C SER A 413 -2.38 16.99 -43.70
N SER A 414 -2.97 16.70 -44.87
CA SER A 414 -2.27 16.13 -46.03
C SER A 414 -1.03 16.94 -46.39
N ASP A 415 -1.15 18.26 -46.39
CA ASP A 415 -0.10 19.17 -46.84
C ASP A 415 1.07 19.17 -45.84
N VAL A 416 0.78 19.14 -44.53
CA VAL A 416 1.82 19.02 -43.49
C VAL A 416 2.47 17.64 -43.52
N LYS A 417 1.70 16.56 -43.75
CA LYS A 417 2.25 15.21 -43.91
C LYS A 417 3.23 15.13 -45.08
N ALA A 418 2.94 15.79 -46.19
CA ALA A 418 3.82 15.84 -47.36
C ALA A 418 5.17 16.51 -47.06
N LEU A 419 5.20 17.52 -46.17
CA LEU A 419 6.43 18.16 -45.73
C LEU A 419 7.33 17.20 -44.93
N PHE A 420 6.74 16.29 -44.15
CA PHE A 420 7.51 15.32 -43.36
C PHE A 420 8.15 14.21 -44.20
N THR A 421 7.53 13.82 -45.31
CA THR A 421 7.97 12.69 -46.15
C THR A 421 9.00 13.08 -47.22
N GLY A 422 9.25 14.37 -47.42
CA GLY A 422 10.08 14.93 -48.50
C GLY A 422 11.59 14.70 -48.45
N GLY A 423 12.13 13.85 -47.57
CA GLY A 423 13.54 13.42 -47.60
C GLY A 423 14.36 13.54 -46.31
N ALA A 424 13.74 13.67 -45.13
CA ALA A 424 14.46 13.81 -43.86
C ALA A 424 14.86 12.46 -43.23
N SER A 425 16.00 12.44 -42.53
CA SER A 425 16.27 11.43 -41.49
C SER A 425 15.29 11.69 -40.35
N MET A 426 14.57 10.67 -39.87
CA MET A 426 13.50 10.90 -38.89
C MET A 426 13.37 9.79 -37.85
N THR A 427 12.78 10.11 -36.70
CA THR A 427 12.34 9.13 -35.69
C THR A 427 10.96 9.50 -35.14
N PRO A 428 10.09 8.53 -34.81
CA PRO A 428 8.85 8.79 -34.10
C PRO A 428 9.11 9.44 -32.74
N LEU A 429 8.46 10.57 -32.47
CA LEU A 429 8.66 11.35 -31.25
C LEU A 429 8.11 10.65 -30.00
N ARG A 430 6.97 9.95 -30.13
CA ARG A 430 6.21 9.40 -29.00
C ARG A 430 7.05 8.50 -28.10
N ARG A 431 7.79 7.54 -28.68
CA ARG A 431 8.64 6.63 -27.89
C ARG A 431 9.76 7.36 -27.17
N GLU A 432 10.35 8.39 -27.77
CA GLU A 432 11.41 9.18 -27.11
C GLU A 432 10.86 10.01 -25.94
N LEU A 433 9.67 10.58 -26.09
CA LEU A 433 8.97 11.28 -25.01
C LEU A 433 8.56 10.36 -23.86
N HIS A 434 8.02 9.18 -24.16
CA HIS A 434 7.61 8.23 -23.14
C HIS A 434 8.78 7.75 -22.29
N LYS A 435 9.96 7.58 -22.88
CA LYS A 435 11.19 7.27 -22.11
C LYS A 435 11.60 8.40 -21.14
N LEU A 436 11.16 9.64 -21.35
CA LEU A 436 11.33 10.74 -20.37
C LEU A 436 10.20 10.76 -19.35
N ARG A 437 8.94 10.75 -19.81
CA ARG A 437 7.73 10.84 -18.99
C ARG A 437 7.55 9.68 -18.01
N VAL A 438 8.12 8.50 -18.29
CA VAL A 438 7.97 7.31 -17.44
C VAL A 438 8.66 7.47 -16.07
N VAL A 439 9.67 8.32 -15.95
CA VAL A 439 10.33 8.65 -14.67
C VAL A 439 10.02 10.10 -14.31
N LYS A 440 9.24 10.29 -13.25
CA LYS A 440 8.75 11.61 -12.83
C LYS A 440 9.85 12.40 -12.12
N SER A 441 9.97 13.69 -12.44
CA SER A 441 10.78 14.63 -11.66
C SER A 441 10.23 14.81 -10.24
N SER A 442 10.99 15.45 -9.34
CA SER A 442 10.51 15.76 -8.00
C SER A 442 9.25 16.65 -7.99
N THR A 443 9.12 17.56 -8.95
CA THR A 443 7.93 18.41 -9.09
C THR A 443 6.76 17.62 -9.66
N GLU A 444 7.02 16.75 -10.64
CA GLU A 444 5.98 15.85 -11.17
C GLU A 444 5.45 14.92 -10.09
N LEU A 445 6.32 14.40 -9.21
CA LEU A 445 5.90 13.60 -8.06
C LEU A 445 5.07 14.41 -7.05
N ALA A 446 5.31 15.72 -6.93
CA ALA A 446 4.47 16.59 -6.12
C ALA A 446 3.08 16.79 -6.75
N CYS A 447 3.00 17.01 -8.07
CA CYS A 447 1.73 17.06 -8.80
C CYS A 447 0.97 15.72 -8.69
N MET A 448 1.66 14.58 -8.90
CA MET A 448 1.09 13.24 -8.74
C MET A 448 0.57 13.00 -7.32
N SER A 449 1.37 13.30 -6.31
CA SER A 449 0.97 13.15 -4.90
C SER A 449 -0.25 14.04 -4.57
N HIS A 450 -0.31 15.24 -5.15
CA HIS A 450 -1.43 16.15 -4.96
C HIS A 450 -2.71 15.59 -5.61
N VAL A 451 -2.68 15.24 -6.89
CA VAL A 451 -3.87 14.73 -7.59
C VAL A 451 -4.37 13.40 -7.00
N CYS A 452 -3.46 12.50 -6.59
CA CYS A 452 -3.83 11.27 -5.86
C CYS A 452 -4.49 11.56 -4.51
N THR A 453 -4.06 12.62 -3.82
CA THR A 453 -4.69 13.05 -2.56
C THR A 453 -6.10 13.58 -2.82
N LEU A 454 -6.29 14.39 -3.87
CA LEU A 454 -7.61 14.87 -4.29
C LEU A 454 -8.52 13.70 -4.65
N GLY A 455 -8.04 12.76 -5.47
CA GLY A 455 -8.77 11.56 -5.87
C GLY A 455 -9.18 10.69 -4.67
N ALA A 456 -8.25 10.46 -3.74
CA ALA A 456 -8.55 9.68 -2.52
C ALA A 456 -9.60 10.36 -1.64
N GLN A 457 -9.56 11.69 -1.50
CA GLN A 457 -10.56 12.44 -0.75
C GLN A 457 -11.90 12.51 -1.47
N MET A 458 -11.90 12.60 -2.80
CA MET A 458 -13.10 12.54 -3.65
C MET A 458 -13.80 11.18 -3.47
N MET A 459 -13.07 10.08 -3.64
CA MET A 459 -13.59 8.72 -3.47
C MET A 459 -14.11 8.48 -2.05
N THR A 460 -13.36 8.91 -1.04
CA THR A 460 -13.75 8.77 0.38
C THR A 460 -15.06 9.52 0.68
N ALA A 461 -15.20 10.76 0.22
CA ALA A 461 -16.41 11.54 0.45
C ALA A 461 -17.60 11.00 -0.34
N MET A 462 -17.37 10.53 -1.57
CA MET A 462 -18.41 9.85 -2.34
C MET A 462 -18.91 8.61 -1.61
N ILE A 463 -18.03 7.72 -1.13
CA ILE A 463 -18.42 6.50 -0.41
C ILE A 463 -19.21 6.85 0.85
N ALA A 464 -18.72 7.81 1.66
CA ALA A 464 -19.38 8.23 2.89
C ALA A 464 -20.84 8.64 2.70
N GLU A 465 -21.14 9.21 1.54
CA GLU A 465 -22.44 9.77 1.21
C GLU A 465 -23.24 8.86 0.25
N SER A 466 -22.79 7.63 -0.01
CA SER A 466 -23.41 6.70 -0.97
C SER A 466 -24.23 5.59 -0.33
N ARG A 467 -24.66 5.77 0.92
CA ARG A 467 -25.59 4.83 1.56
C ARG A 467 -26.99 5.01 1.00
N GLU A 468 -27.64 3.90 0.63
CA GLU A 468 -29.00 3.84 0.08
C GLU A 468 -29.21 4.61 -1.24
N VAL A 469 -28.13 4.89 -1.98
CA VAL A 469 -28.22 5.43 -3.34
C VAL A 469 -29.02 4.48 -4.23
N THR A 470 -29.92 5.04 -5.04
CA THR A 470 -30.89 4.25 -5.82
C THR A 470 -30.49 4.10 -7.29
N ASN A 471 -29.46 4.82 -7.73
CA ASN A 471 -29.01 4.81 -9.11
C ASN A 471 -27.50 5.09 -9.23
N GLU A 472 -26.82 4.41 -10.14
CA GLU A 472 -25.39 4.62 -10.42
C GLU A 472 -25.05 6.07 -10.81
N ASN A 473 -25.97 6.76 -11.49
CA ASN A 473 -25.76 8.14 -11.92
C ASN A 473 -25.71 9.13 -10.74
N GLU A 474 -26.30 8.79 -9.59
CA GLU A 474 -26.18 9.59 -8.38
C GLU A 474 -24.74 9.59 -7.87
N ILE A 475 -24.09 8.42 -7.88
CA ILE A 475 -22.67 8.28 -7.53
C ILE A 475 -21.80 9.10 -8.49
N ARG A 476 -22.13 9.10 -9.79
CA ARG A 476 -21.42 9.94 -10.78
C ARG A 476 -21.48 11.41 -10.41
N GLY A 477 -22.69 11.92 -10.12
CA GLY A 477 -22.87 13.32 -9.72
C GLY A 477 -22.08 13.67 -8.46
N ARG A 478 -22.01 12.75 -7.49
CA ARG A 478 -21.21 12.91 -6.26
C ARG A 478 -19.71 12.96 -6.56
N LEU A 479 -19.19 12.08 -7.41
CA LEU A 479 -17.79 12.11 -7.84
C LEU A 479 -17.44 13.45 -8.50
N GLU A 480 -18.23 13.89 -9.48
CA GLU A 480 -18.00 15.15 -10.19
C GLU A 480 -18.05 16.35 -9.24
N PHE A 481 -19.00 16.36 -8.30
CA PHE A 481 -19.10 17.40 -7.27
C PHE A 481 -17.89 17.41 -6.35
N GLU A 482 -17.52 16.27 -5.77
CA GLU A 482 -16.43 16.16 -4.81
C GLU A 482 -15.05 16.42 -5.47
N ALA A 483 -14.87 16.06 -6.74
CA ALA A 483 -13.68 16.39 -7.53
C ALA A 483 -13.52 17.92 -7.68
N ARG A 484 -14.54 18.58 -8.24
CA ARG A 484 -14.51 20.02 -8.52
C ARG A 484 -14.42 20.86 -7.25
N LYS A 485 -15.15 20.46 -6.20
CA LYS A 485 -15.10 21.12 -4.87
C LYS A 485 -13.70 21.18 -4.29
N ARG A 486 -12.81 20.24 -4.64
CA ARG A 486 -11.43 20.18 -4.15
C ARG A 486 -10.40 20.79 -5.08
N GLY A 487 -10.83 21.34 -6.23
CA GLY A 487 -9.96 22.00 -7.18
C GLY A 487 -9.41 21.09 -8.29
N ALA A 488 -9.93 19.87 -8.46
CA ALA A 488 -9.68 19.13 -9.68
C ALA A 488 -10.36 19.82 -10.87
N GLU A 489 -9.70 19.84 -12.02
CA GLU A 489 -10.25 20.43 -13.25
C GLU A 489 -11.41 19.58 -13.76
N ASN A 490 -11.22 18.25 -13.80
CA ASN A 490 -12.19 17.27 -14.29
C ASN A 490 -11.99 15.91 -13.60
N LEU A 491 -12.89 14.96 -13.89
CA LEU A 491 -12.55 13.54 -13.77
C LEU A 491 -11.51 13.18 -14.84
N ALA A 492 -10.58 12.30 -14.52
CA ALA A 492 -9.49 11.90 -15.41
C ALA A 492 -9.97 11.08 -16.62
N TYR A 493 -11.05 10.32 -16.42
CA TYR A 493 -11.71 9.47 -17.41
C TYR A 493 -13.19 9.37 -17.03
N MET A 494 -14.00 8.82 -17.95
CA MET A 494 -15.39 8.51 -17.61
C MET A 494 -15.37 7.37 -16.58
N PRO A 495 -15.92 7.58 -15.37
CA PRO A 495 -15.80 6.61 -14.29
C PRO A 495 -16.58 5.33 -14.61
N VAL A 496 -16.13 4.19 -14.08
CA VAL A 496 -16.94 2.96 -14.06
C VAL A 496 -17.72 2.94 -12.76
N ILE A 497 -19.05 2.88 -12.83
CA ILE A 497 -19.92 2.82 -11.65
C ILE A 497 -20.89 1.67 -11.87
N ALA A 498 -20.54 0.50 -11.35
CA ALA A 498 -21.20 -0.74 -11.70
C ALA A 498 -21.75 -1.46 -10.47
N GLY A 499 -23.09 -1.45 -10.33
CA GLY A 499 -23.81 -2.17 -9.28
C GLY A 499 -24.07 -3.63 -9.60
N GLY A 500 -23.94 -4.50 -8.60
CA GLY A 500 -24.28 -5.91 -8.68
C GLY A 500 -23.55 -6.62 -9.83
N ALA A 501 -24.29 -7.40 -10.64
CA ALA A 501 -23.71 -8.18 -11.73
C ALA A 501 -22.98 -7.36 -12.80
N ARG A 502 -23.30 -6.06 -12.93
CA ARG A 502 -22.66 -5.17 -13.91
C ARG A 502 -21.18 -4.92 -13.59
N ALA A 503 -20.76 -5.09 -12.34
CA ALA A 503 -19.35 -5.02 -11.95
C ALA A 503 -18.47 -6.04 -12.69
N ASN A 504 -19.06 -7.06 -13.33
CA ASN A 504 -18.35 -8.02 -14.19
C ASN A 504 -18.08 -7.50 -15.62
N VAL A 505 -18.46 -6.26 -15.94
CA VAL A 505 -18.17 -5.57 -17.20
C VAL A 505 -17.08 -4.53 -16.92
N ILE A 506 -15.86 -4.82 -17.36
CA ILE A 506 -14.63 -4.09 -16.95
C ILE A 506 -14.70 -2.60 -17.28
N HIS A 507 -15.16 -2.25 -18.50
CA HIS A 507 -15.38 -0.88 -18.94
C HIS A 507 -16.87 -0.55 -19.03
N TYR A 508 -17.60 -0.71 -17.92
CA TYR A 508 -19.01 -0.36 -17.85
C TYR A 508 -19.18 1.17 -17.80
N MET A 509 -19.90 1.75 -18.78
CA MET A 509 -19.97 3.21 -18.96
C MET A 509 -21.38 3.80 -18.89
N ASP A 510 -22.43 2.96 -18.86
CA ASP A 510 -23.81 3.45 -18.92
C ASP A 510 -24.16 4.24 -17.65
N ASN A 511 -23.66 3.79 -16.49
CA ASN A 511 -23.72 4.46 -15.20
C ASN A 511 -25.11 5.03 -14.87
N ASN A 512 -26.18 4.30 -15.19
CA ASN A 512 -27.56 4.77 -15.08
C ASN A 512 -28.53 3.70 -14.60
N ALA A 513 -28.04 2.51 -14.22
CA ALA A 513 -28.90 1.44 -13.75
C ALA A 513 -29.32 1.67 -12.29
N SER A 514 -30.49 1.13 -11.94
CA SER A 514 -30.97 1.13 -10.57
C SER A 514 -30.07 0.28 -9.67
N LEU A 515 -29.89 0.76 -8.44
CA LEU A 515 -29.17 0.10 -7.36
C LEU A 515 -30.17 -0.36 -6.30
N HIS A 516 -29.94 -1.54 -5.74
CA HIS A 516 -30.76 -2.12 -4.67
C HIS A 516 -29.91 -2.36 -3.42
N ASN A 517 -30.53 -2.40 -2.24
CA ASN A 517 -29.82 -2.58 -0.96
C ASN A 517 -28.93 -3.83 -0.90
N GLY A 518 -29.24 -4.88 -1.65
CA GLY A 518 -28.41 -6.09 -1.72
C GLY A 518 -27.22 -6.00 -2.67
N ASP A 519 -27.10 -4.93 -3.46
CA ASP A 519 -26.01 -4.74 -4.41
C ASP A 519 -24.75 -4.22 -3.71
N THR A 520 -23.60 -4.64 -4.22
CA THR A 520 -22.34 -3.90 -4.06
C THR A 520 -22.04 -3.12 -5.32
N VAL A 521 -21.41 -1.97 -5.19
CA VAL A 521 -21.00 -1.14 -6.33
C VAL A 521 -19.48 -1.18 -6.43
N LEU A 522 -18.98 -1.38 -7.64
CA LEU A 522 -17.59 -1.12 -8.03
C LEU A 522 -17.54 0.29 -8.62
N VAL A 523 -16.71 1.16 -8.04
CA VAL A 523 -16.45 2.50 -8.54
C VAL A 523 -14.98 2.65 -8.87
N ASP A 524 -14.69 2.88 -10.14
CA ASP A 524 -13.37 3.21 -10.67
C ASP A 524 -13.41 4.65 -11.19
N ALA A 525 -12.67 5.53 -10.53
CA ALA A 525 -12.66 6.94 -10.83
C ALA A 525 -11.37 7.62 -10.39
N GLY A 526 -10.88 8.50 -11.25
CA GLY A 526 -9.75 9.38 -11.01
C GLY A 526 -10.10 10.84 -11.29
N CYS A 527 -9.26 11.75 -10.82
CA CYS A 527 -9.37 13.17 -11.13
C CYS A 527 -8.11 13.71 -11.84
N ASP A 528 -8.28 14.80 -12.58
CA ASP A 528 -7.23 15.52 -13.32
C ASP A 528 -6.98 16.87 -12.65
N ALA A 529 -5.72 17.13 -12.32
CA ALA A 529 -5.28 18.42 -11.79
C ALA A 529 -3.88 18.76 -12.31
N GLU A 530 -3.72 19.97 -12.84
CA GLU A 530 -2.44 20.47 -13.38
C GLU A 530 -1.85 19.56 -14.48
N GLY A 531 -2.70 18.81 -15.18
CA GLY A 531 -2.31 17.94 -16.27
C GLY A 531 -1.90 16.54 -15.87
N TYR A 532 -1.89 16.21 -14.58
CA TYR A 532 -1.63 14.87 -14.03
C TYR A 532 -2.93 14.25 -13.51
N VAL A 533 -2.98 12.92 -13.50
CA VAL A 533 -4.19 12.17 -13.14
C VAL A 533 -3.96 11.21 -11.99
N SER A 534 -5.04 10.90 -11.27
CA SER A 534 -5.13 9.77 -10.33
C SER A 534 -5.96 8.64 -10.93
N ASP A 535 -5.85 7.44 -10.36
CA ASP A 535 -6.63 6.26 -10.76
C ASP A 535 -6.95 5.41 -9.52
N ILE A 536 -8.24 5.27 -9.18
CA ILE A 536 -8.64 4.64 -7.93
C ILE A 536 -9.90 3.83 -8.16
N THR A 537 -9.83 2.55 -7.82
CA THR A 537 -11.00 1.67 -7.73
C THR A 537 -11.30 1.27 -6.28
N ARG A 538 -12.56 1.45 -5.86
CA ARG A 538 -13.09 0.95 -4.58
C ARG A 538 -14.42 0.25 -4.80
N CYS A 539 -14.80 -0.64 -3.88
CA CYS A 539 -16.11 -1.25 -3.87
C CYS A 539 -16.75 -1.14 -2.49
N PHE A 540 -18.08 -1.00 -2.44
CA PHE A 540 -18.83 -0.87 -1.19
C PHE A 540 -20.27 -1.40 -1.35
N PRO A 541 -20.92 -1.85 -0.26
CA PRO A 541 -22.31 -2.27 -0.27
C PRO A 541 -23.24 -1.05 -0.24
N VAL A 542 -24.25 -1.02 -1.11
CA VAL A 542 -25.21 0.10 -1.19
C VAL A 542 -25.93 0.31 0.15
N SER A 543 -26.28 -0.78 0.83
CA SER A 543 -26.91 -0.75 2.16
C SER A 543 -26.02 -0.24 3.29
N GLY A 544 -24.71 -0.20 3.09
CA GLY A 544 -23.73 -0.06 4.18
C GLY A 544 -23.43 -1.37 4.92
N GLU A 545 -23.96 -2.52 4.47
CA GLU A 545 -23.70 -3.83 5.08
C GLU A 545 -23.33 -4.89 4.03
N TRP A 546 -22.27 -5.66 4.31
CA TRP A 546 -21.84 -6.76 3.45
C TRP A 546 -22.61 -8.04 3.77
N SER A 547 -23.08 -8.76 2.75
CA SER A 547 -23.46 -10.16 2.92
C SER A 547 -22.23 -11.04 3.16
N ASP A 548 -22.41 -12.26 3.67
CA ASP A 548 -21.30 -13.19 3.90
C ASP A 548 -20.49 -13.48 2.63
N SER A 549 -21.15 -13.75 1.50
CA SER A 549 -20.46 -14.07 0.24
C SER A 549 -19.76 -12.85 -0.37
N GLN A 550 -20.37 -11.67 -0.27
CA GLN A 550 -19.75 -10.41 -0.68
C GLN A 550 -18.50 -10.12 0.14
N ARG A 551 -18.62 -10.23 1.47
CA ARG A 551 -17.52 -10.01 2.40
C ARG A 551 -16.35 -10.97 2.17
N VAL A 552 -16.62 -12.27 2.07
CA VAL A 552 -15.60 -13.29 1.86
C VAL A 552 -14.81 -13.03 0.57
N LEU A 553 -15.51 -12.76 -0.54
CA LEU A 553 -14.87 -12.51 -1.82
C LEU A 553 -14.06 -11.19 -1.81
N TYR A 554 -14.62 -10.13 -1.22
CA TYR A 554 -13.95 -8.84 -1.12
C TYR A 554 -12.71 -8.91 -0.23
N GLU A 555 -12.79 -9.54 0.95
CA GLU A 555 -11.64 -9.70 1.86
C GLU A 555 -10.54 -10.56 1.24
N ALA A 556 -10.90 -11.59 0.46
CA ALA A 556 -9.94 -12.36 -0.32
C ALA A 556 -9.21 -11.50 -1.36
N LEU A 557 -9.92 -10.64 -2.10
CA LEU A 557 -9.30 -9.70 -3.03
C LEU A 557 -8.44 -8.65 -2.30
N ASN A 558 -8.90 -8.11 -1.17
CA ASN A 558 -8.13 -7.14 -0.38
C ASN A 558 -6.84 -7.76 0.17
N LEU A 559 -6.85 -9.06 0.50
CA LEU A 559 -5.64 -9.81 0.84
C LEU A 559 -4.67 -9.89 -0.34
N VAL A 560 -5.16 -10.17 -1.56
CA VAL A 560 -4.36 -10.15 -2.79
C VAL A 560 -3.72 -8.78 -3.00
N GLN A 561 -4.50 -7.70 -2.92
CA GLN A 561 -4.01 -6.33 -3.05
C GLN A 561 -2.93 -6.03 -1.99
N THR A 562 -3.16 -6.41 -0.74
CA THR A 562 -2.20 -6.21 0.35
C THR A 562 -0.90 -6.97 0.10
N ASN A 563 -0.97 -8.22 -0.36
CA ASN A 563 0.20 -9.03 -0.69
C ASN A 563 0.97 -8.47 -1.88
N LEU A 564 0.28 -7.91 -2.90
CA LEU A 564 0.91 -7.23 -4.02
C LEU A 564 1.67 -5.97 -3.59
N LEU A 565 1.07 -5.13 -2.73
CA LEU A 565 1.76 -3.96 -2.17
C LEU A 565 3.00 -4.35 -1.36
N VAL A 566 2.90 -5.41 -0.53
CA VAL A 566 4.04 -5.93 0.24
C VAL A 566 5.12 -6.47 -0.68
N TYR A 567 4.75 -7.26 -1.68
CA TYR A 567 5.69 -7.77 -2.68
C TYR A 567 6.40 -6.62 -3.38
N ALA A 568 5.63 -5.64 -3.88
CA ALA A 568 6.16 -4.50 -4.60
C ALA A 568 7.13 -3.66 -3.77
N ASN A 569 6.85 -3.52 -2.47
CA ASN A 569 7.72 -2.82 -1.54
C ASN A 569 9.00 -3.60 -1.18
N SER A 570 8.97 -4.93 -1.28
CA SER A 570 10.07 -5.81 -0.85
C SER A 570 11.07 -6.15 -1.95
N VAL A 571 10.69 -5.99 -3.21
CA VAL A 571 11.51 -6.34 -4.36
C VAL A 571 12.29 -5.14 -4.87
N GLU A 572 13.60 -5.30 -5.01
CA GLU A 572 14.49 -4.25 -5.50
C GLU A 572 14.22 -3.90 -6.97
N GLN A 573 14.15 -4.92 -7.82
CA GLN A 573 13.93 -4.83 -9.27
C GLN A 573 12.54 -5.38 -9.62
N ILE A 574 11.53 -4.51 -9.60
CA ILE A 574 10.15 -4.87 -9.91
C ILE A 574 9.80 -4.45 -11.34
N SER A 575 9.15 -5.33 -12.09
CA SER A 575 8.49 -5.00 -13.37
C SER A 575 6.98 -5.20 -13.27
N LEU A 576 6.21 -4.56 -14.15
CA LEU A 576 4.76 -4.73 -14.18
C LEU A 576 4.37 -6.17 -14.56
N SER A 577 5.17 -6.83 -15.40
CA SER A 577 4.99 -8.26 -15.71
C SER A 577 5.25 -9.17 -14.50
N ASN A 578 6.22 -8.84 -13.63
CA ASN A 578 6.41 -9.61 -12.39
C ASN A 578 5.24 -9.42 -11.42
N LEU A 579 4.69 -8.20 -11.33
CA LEU A 579 3.47 -7.94 -10.55
C LEU A 579 2.30 -8.78 -11.06
N PHE A 580 2.10 -8.84 -12.37
CA PHE A 580 1.02 -9.63 -12.97
C PHE A 580 1.16 -11.12 -12.64
N GLN A 581 2.37 -11.67 -12.76
CA GLN A 581 2.61 -13.07 -12.39
C GLN A 581 2.31 -13.33 -10.90
N LYS A 582 2.71 -12.40 -10.02
CA LYS A 582 2.42 -12.51 -8.59
C LYS A 582 0.95 -12.33 -8.24
N MET A 583 0.23 -11.51 -8.99
CA MET A 583 -1.21 -11.39 -8.84
C MET A 583 -1.89 -12.73 -9.09
N ILE A 584 -1.54 -13.43 -10.17
CA ILE A 584 -2.11 -14.75 -10.47
C ILE A 584 -1.82 -15.74 -9.33
N GLU A 585 -0.59 -15.77 -8.81
CA GLU A 585 -0.21 -16.64 -7.69
C GLU A 585 -1.01 -16.33 -6.40
N PHE A 586 -1.11 -15.04 -6.04
CA PHE A 586 -1.83 -14.64 -4.83
C PHE A 586 -3.34 -14.81 -4.98
N LEU A 587 -3.90 -14.53 -6.16
CA LEU A 587 -5.31 -14.71 -6.46
C LEU A 587 -5.68 -16.20 -6.41
N ALA A 588 -4.87 -17.06 -7.03
CA ALA A 588 -5.02 -18.52 -6.94
C ALA A 588 -5.09 -19.00 -5.48
N ALA A 589 -4.12 -18.58 -4.65
CA ALA A 589 -4.07 -18.97 -3.25
C ALA A 589 -5.27 -18.42 -2.44
N ALA A 590 -5.52 -17.11 -2.52
CA ALA A 590 -6.57 -16.45 -1.74
C ALA A 590 -7.98 -16.94 -2.12
N MET A 591 -8.24 -17.18 -3.41
CA MET A 591 -9.54 -17.68 -3.87
C MET A 591 -9.74 -19.15 -3.48
N THR A 592 -8.67 -19.95 -3.41
CA THR A 592 -8.75 -21.32 -2.88
C THR A 592 -9.04 -21.32 -1.38
N ASP A 593 -8.26 -20.55 -0.61
CA ASP A 593 -8.43 -20.43 0.85
C ASP A 593 -9.81 -19.89 1.25
N ALA A 594 -10.40 -19.02 0.42
CA ALA A 594 -11.74 -18.47 0.62
C ALA A 594 -12.88 -19.43 0.16
N GLY A 595 -12.55 -20.59 -0.41
CA GLY A 595 -13.52 -21.54 -0.97
C GLY A 595 -14.18 -21.10 -2.27
N VAL A 596 -13.65 -20.07 -2.94
CA VAL A 596 -14.12 -19.58 -4.25
C VAL A 596 -13.64 -20.51 -5.37
N LEU A 597 -12.39 -20.98 -5.29
CA LEU A 597 -11.83 -22.00 -6.18
C LEU A 597 -11.69 -23.35 -5.47
N PRO A 598 -11.84 -24.50 -6.18
CA PRO A 598 -11.72 -25.82 -5.57
C PRO A 598 -10.29 -26.20 -5.14
N ASP A 599 -10.14 -26.84 -3.97
CA ASP A 599 -8.87 -27.36 -3.42
C ASP A 599 -8.19 -28.48 -4.26
N GLY A 600 -8.90 -29.03 -5.25
CA GLY A 600 -8.45 -30.18 -6.04
C GLY A 600 -7.79 -29.86 -7.38
N LEU A 601 -7.70 -28.58 -7.76
CA LEU A 601 -7.09 -28.17 -9.03
C LEU A 601 -5.56 -28.33 -8.98
N SER A 602 -4.96 -28.80 -10.07
CA SER A 602 -3.50 -28.75 -10.22
C SER A 602 -3.00 -27.31 -10.29
N GLY A 603 -1.71 -27.07 -10.04
CA GLY A 603 -1.16 -25.70 -10.06
C GLY A 603 -1.35 -24.96 -11.39
N GLN A 604 -1.34 -25.66 -12.53
CA GLN A 604 -1.59 -25.06 -13.84
C GLN A 604 -3.07 -24.71 -14.05
N GLU A 605 -3.97 -25.62 -13.65
CA GLU A 605 -5.42 -25.36 -13.71
C GLU A 605 -5.81 -24.21 -12.79
N LEU A 606 -5.24 -24.17 -11.59
CA LEU A 606 -5.51 -23.12 -10.62
C LEU A 606 -5.06 -21.74 -11.13
N ALA A 607 -3.86 -21.66 -11.72
CA ALA A 607 -3.38 -20.42 -12.33
C ALA A 607 -4.28 -19.96 -13.49
N LYS A 608 -4.77 -20.91 -14.31
CA LYS A 608 -5.71 -20.63 -15.40
C LYS A 608 -7.05 -20.10 -14.87
N GLU A 609 -7.63 -20.74 -13.84
CA GLU A 609 -8.88 -20.28 -13.24
C GLU A 609 -8.72 -18.91 -12.56
N ALA A 610 -7.60 -18.66 -11.87
CA ALA A 610 -7.29 -17.36 -11.32
C ALA A 610 -7.18 -16.28 -12.41
N GLN A 611 -6.53 -16.58 -13.54
CA GLN A 611 -6.47 -15.64 -14.67
C GLN A 611 -7.85 -15.41 -15.32
N LEU A 612 -8.73 -16.42 -15.36
CA LEU A 612 -10.11 -16.23 -15.84
C LEU A 612 -10.94 -15.34 -14.90
N LEU A 613 -10.65 -15.38 -13.60
CA LEU A 613 -11.25 -14.49 -12.61
C LEU A 613 -10.72 -13.04 -12.72
N CYS A 614 -9.51 -12.82 -13.23
CA CYS A 614 -8.93 -11.49 -13.44
C CYS A 614 -8.43 -11.33 -14.89
N PRO A 615 -9.31 -10.97 -15.85
CA PRO A 615 -9.01 -10.96 -17.28
C PRO A 615 -8.23 -9.73 -17.76
N HIS A 616 -7.86 -8.81 -16.87
CA HIS A 616 -7.04 -7.64 -17.18
C HIS A 616 -5.68 -7.71 -16.49
N HIS A 617 -4.77 -6.81 -16.89
CA HIS A 617 -3.46 -6.69 -16.27
C HIS A 617 -3.57 -6.01 -14.90
N VAL A 618 -2.68 -6.32 -13.96
CA VAL A 618 -2.69 -5.76 -12.59
C VAL A 618 -2.17 -4.32 -12.49
N SER A 619 -1.75 -3.72 -13.61
CA SER A 619 -0.93 -2.51 -13.56
C SER A 619 -0.70 -1.88 -14.93
N HIS A 620 -0.66 -0.55 -14.95
CA HIS A 620 -0.11 0.28 -16.02
C HIS A 620 0.67 1.46 -15.45
N TYR A 621 1.47 2.12 -16.28
CA TYR A 621 2.09 3.39 -15.89
C TYR A 621 1.02 4.48 -15.78
N LEU A 622 1.26 5.44 -14.90
CA LEU A 622 0.36 6.55 -14.61
C LEU A 622 1.13 7.88 -14.58
N GLY A 623 0.50 8.97 -15.03
CA GLY A 623 1.14 10.28 -15.04
C GLY A 623 0.23 11.37 -15.58
N MET A 624 0.58 11.92 -16.75
CA MET A 624 -0.28 12.91 -17.42
C MET A 624 -1.48 12.27 -18.12
N ASP A 625 -1.38 10.98 -18.44
CA ASP A 625 -2.47 10.16 -18.97
C ASP A 625 -2.70 9.00 -18.00
N VAL A 626 -3.91 8.43 -18.00
CA VAL A 626 -4.31 7.31 -17.12
C VAL A 626 -3.48 6.08 -17.46
N HIS A 627 -3.59 5.63 -18.72
CA HIS A 627 -2.64 4.67 -19.30
C HIS A 627 -1.45 5.43 -19.89
N ASP A 628 -0.54 5.88 -19.01
CA ASP A 628 0.62 6.67 -19.41
C ASP A 628 1.64 5.85 -20.20
N CYS A 629 2.39 6.52 -21.07
CA CYS A 629 3.60 6.00 -21.70
C CYS A 629 3.42 4.60 -22.36
N GLU A 630 2.37 4.39 -23.18
CA GLU A 630 1.98 3.04 -23.65
C GLU A 630 3.05 2.30 -24.48
N THR A 631 4.06 3.02 -24.98
CA THR A 631 5.18 2.43 -25.72
C THR A 631 6.24 1.77 -24.82
N MET A 632 6.11 1.90 -23.50
CA MET A 632 7.08 1.36 -22.54
C MET A 632 6.80 -0.12 -22.25
N GLU A 633 7.87 -0.90 -22.17
CA GLU A 633 7.80 -2.35 -22.05
C GLU A 633 7.57 -2.78 -20.59
N LYS A 634 6.46 -3.47 -20.32
CA LYS A 634 6.04 -3.88 -18.97
C LYS A 634 6.97 -4.88 -18.25
N HIS A 635 7.85 -5.56 -18.98
CA HIS A 635 8.78 -6.56 -18.43
C HIS A 635 10.12 -5.98 -17.98
N ILE A 636 10.40 -4.70 -18.30
CA ILE A 636 11.61 -4.02 -17.86
C ILE A 636 11.40 -3.56 -16.40
N PRO A 637 12.39 -3.74 -15.51
CA PRO A 637 12.31 -3.21 -14.16
C PRO A 637 12.06 -1.69 -14.14
N VAL A 638 11.11 -1.25 -13.34
CA VAL A 638 10.77 0.17 -13.20
C VAL A 638 11.83 0.89 -12.37
N GLN A 639 12.12 2.13 -12.74
CA GLN A 639 13.11 2.95 -12.04
C GLN A 639 12.45 3.74 -10.91
N PRO A 640 13.21 4.15 -9.86
CA PRO A 640 12.74 5.13 -8.90
C PRO A 640 12.20 6.39 -9.59
N GLY A 641 11.06 6.89 -9.12
CA GLY A 641 10.30 7.99 -9.74
C GLY A 641 9.25 7.53 -10.76
N THR A 642 9.18 6.24 -11.13
CA THR A 642 8.07 5.73 -11.95
C THR A 642 6.80 5.56 -11.11
N VAL A 643 5.68 6.08 -11.62
CA VAL A 643 4.34 5.94 -11.04
C VAL A 643 3.52 4.95 -11.86
N PHE A 644 2.82 4.03 -11.19
CA PHE A 644 2.03 2.96 -11.79
C PHE A 644 0.90 2.51 -10.85
N THR A 645 -0.13 1.86 -11.38
CA THR A 645 -1.26 1.32 -10.60
C THR A 645 -0.95 -0.09 -10.08
N ILE A 646 -1.59 -0.50 -8.98
CA ILE A 646 -1.72 -1.91 -8.58
C ILE A 646 -3.21 -2.18 -8.36
N GLU A 647 -3.80 -2.94 -9.27
CA GLU A 647 -5.26 -3.05 -9.46
C GLU A 647 -5.76 -4.50 -9.69
N PRO A 648 -5.55 -5.45 -8.75
CA PRO A 648 -6.15 -6.77 -8.88
C PRO A 648 -7.68 -6.70 -8.90
N GLY A 649 -8.29 -7.57 -9.70
CA GLY A 649 -9.73 -7.77 -9.75
C GLY A 649 -10.16 -9.22 -9.59
N VAL A 650 -11.43 -9.43 -9.27
CA VAL A 650 -12.12 -10.73 -9.30
C VAL A 650 -13.51 -10.53 -9.90
N TYR A 651 -13.78 -11.16 -11.04
CA TYR A 651 -15.03 -11.03 -11.78
C TYR A 651 -15.67 -12.41 -11.98
N VAL A 652 -16.60 -12.77 -11.09
CA VAL A 652 -17.27 -14.05 -11.13
C VAL A 652 -18.52 -13.94 -12.02
N GLN A 653 -18.36 -14.27 -13.30
CA GLN A 653 -19.48 -14.32 -14.24
C GLN A 653 -20.63 -15.20 -13.71
N ALA A 654 -21.89 -14.79 -13.93
CA ALA A 654 -23.06 -15.54 -13.48
C ALA A 654 -23.12 -16.98 -14.04
N THR A 655 -22.48 -17.21 -15.20
CA THR A 655 -22.38 -18.50 -15.88
C THR A 655 -21.21 -19.37 -15.41
N ASN A 656 -20.33 -18.87 -14.54
CA ASN A 656 -19.18 -19.61 -14.04
C ASN A 656 -19.66 -20.82 -13.21
N ARG A 657 -19.34 -22.04 -13.66
CA ARG A 657 -19.75 -23.29 -12.98
C ARG A 657 -18.67 -23.90 -12.09
N VAL A 658 -17.45 -23.37 -12.11
CA VAL A 658 -16.34 -23.78 -11.25
C VAL A 658 -16.53 -23.21 -9.85
N VAL A 659 -16.95 -21.94 -9.77
CA VAL A 659 -17.14 -21.21 -8.52
C VAL A 659 -18.51 -21.55 -7.88
N PRO A 660 -18.61 -21.62 -6.53
CA PRO A 660 -19.88 -21.79 -5.82
C PRO A 660 -20.94 -20.74 -6.18
N LYS A 661 -22.22 -21.10 -6.05
CA LYS A 661 -23.35 -20.31 -6.58
C LYS A 661 -23.46 -18.93 -5.91
N GLU A 662 -23.13 -18.86 -4.63
CA GLU A 662 -23.20 -17.68 -3.77
C GLU A 662 -22.25 -16.54 -4.17
N PHE A 663 -21.20 -16.84 -4.94
CA PHE A 663 -20.26 -15.82 -5.46
C PHE A 663 -20.56 -15.38 -6.89
N ARG A 664 -21.45 -16.10 -7.60
CA ARG A 664 -21.73 -15.84 -9.02
C ARG A 664 -22.45 -14.52 -9.21
N GLY A 665 -21.96 -13.72 -10.14
CA GLY A 665 -22.45 -12.37 -10.40
C GLY A 665 -21.79 -11.30 -9.53
N ILE A 666 -20.83 -11.64 -8.67
CA ILE A 666 -20.09 -10.64 -7.89
C ILE A 666 -18.79 -10.26 -8.62
N GLY A 667 -18.54 -8.96 -8.76
CA GLY A 667 -17.31 -8.41 -9.35
C GLY A 667 -16.71 -7.34 -8.46
N TYR A 668 -15.41 -7.42 -8.19
CA TYR A 668 -14.65 -6.44 -7.41
C TYR A 668 -13.32 -6.12 -8.07
N ARG A 669 -12.86 -4.88 -7.88
CA ARG A 669 -11.49 -4.44 -8.16
C ARG A 669 -11.06 -3.49 -7.05
N ILE A 670 -9.81 -3.57 -6.65
CA ILE A 670 -9.22 -2.68 -5.64
C ILE A 670 -7.94 -2.16 -6.24
N GLU A 671 -7.80 -0.83 -6.31
CA GLU A 671 -6.72 -0.20 -7.04
C GLU A 671 -6.10 0.95 -6.29
N ASP A 672 -4.78 1.02 -6.33
CA ASP A 672 -4.01 2.09 -5.72
C ASP A 672 -2.89 2.58 -6.64
N ASP A 673 -2.69 3.89 -6.66
CA ASP A 673 -1.57 4.53 -7.32
C ASP A 673 -0.32 4.41 -6.46
N VAL A 674 0.79 3.95 -7.05
CA VAL A 674 2.06 3.79 -6.33
C VAL A 674 3.22 4.39 -7.11
N VAL A 675 4.20 4.92 -6.39
CA VAL A 675 5.49 5.36 -6.96
C VAL A 675 6.62 4.45 -6.49
N LYS A 676 7.49 4.02 -7.39
CA LYS A 676 8.75 3.35 -7.05
C LYS A 676 9.70 4.37 -6.39
N THR A 677 10.22 4.03 -5.22
CA THR A 677 11.26 4.81 -4.54
C THR A 677 12.57 4.02 -4.52
N GLU A 678 13.66 4.62 -4.04
CA GLU A 678 14.95 3.92 -3.89
C GLU A 678 14.83 2.70 -2.96
N SER A 679 13.97 2.75 -1.95
CA SER A 679 13.88 1.72 -0.90
C SER A 679 12.61 0.85 -0.95
N GLY A 680 11.77 0.98 -1.98
CA GLY A 680 10.52 0.24 -2.09
C GLY A 680 9.51 0.96 -2.97
N ILE A 681 8.27 1.08 -2.47
CA ILE A 681 7.21 1.88 -3.08
C ILE A 681 6.59 2.85 -2.06
N CYS A 682 5.99 3.93 -2.55
CA CYS A 682 5.05 4.76 -1.79
C CYS A 682 3.68 4.64 -2.43
N VAL A 683 2.67 4.23 -1.66
CA VAL A 683 1.27 4.26 -2.09
C VAL A 683 0.81 5.70 -2.01
N LEU A 684 0.33 6.31 -3.09
CA LEU A 684 -0.12 7.72 -3.15
C LEU A 684 -1.58 7.87 -2.69
N THR A 685 -2.38 6.82 -2.84
CA THR A 685 -3.83 6.79 -2.56
C THR A 685 -4.19 6.13 -1.22
N GLU A 686 -3.20 5.88 -0.34
CA GLU A 686 -3.35 5.17 0.94
C GLU A 686 -4.44 5.74 1.87
N SER A 687 -4.76 7.03 1.75
CA SER A 687 -5.81 7.66 2.56
C SER A 687 -7.23 7.20 2.19
N CYS A 688 -7.44 6.67 0.98
CA CYS A 688 -8.72 6.09 0.58
C CYS A 688 -8.84 4.67 1.14
N GLN A 689 -9.60 4.53 2.23
CA GLN A 689 -9.75 3.27 2.95
C GLN A 689 -10.36 2.17 2.07
N ARG A 690 -9.94 0.93 2.30
CA ARG A 690 -10.41 -0.26 1.56
C ARG A 690 -10.76 -1.45 2.45
N ASP A 691 -10.57 -1.35 3.76
CA ASP A 691 -10.98 -2.44 4.66
C ASP A 691 -12.50 -2.43 4.84
N THR A 692 -13.12 -3.62 4.86
CA THR A 692 -14.58 -3.79 4.95
C THR A 692 -15.17 -3.01 6.12
N ALA A 693 -14.54 -3.09 7.29
CA ALA A 693 -14.96 -2.38 8.50
C ALA A 693 -14.82 -0.85 8.35
N SER A 694 -13.75 -0.37 7.72
CA SER A 694 -13.52 1.06 7.48
C SER A 694 -14.52 1.63 6.48
N ILE A 695 -14.85 0.88 5.43
CA ILE A 695 -15.88 1.25 4.43
C ILE A 695 -17.25 1.39 5.11
N VAL A 696 -17.66 0.38 5.89
CA VAL A 696 -18.93 0.42 6.64
C VAL A 696 -18.96 1.59 7.62
N ALA A 697 -17.88 1.82 8.37
CA ALA A 697 -17.79 2.92 9.32
C ALA A 697 -17.87 4.29 8.61
N LEU A 698 -17.28 4.41 7.42
CA LEU A 698 -17.29 5.63 6.61
C LEU A 698 -18.70 5.98 6.11
N MET A 699 -19.51 4.97 5.76
CA MET A 699 -20.89 5.14 5.28
C MET A 699 -21.90 5.50 6.39
N GLY A 700 -21.47 5.56 7.66
CA GLY A 700 -22.33 5.90 8.79
C GLY A 700 -23.35 4.82 9.15
N LYS A 701 -24.18 5.08 10.17
CA LYS A 701 -25.26 4.20 10.67
C LYS A 701 -26.63 4.64 10.23
#